data_AF-A0A5B6W0W9-F1
#
_entry.id   AF-A0A5B6W0W9-F1
#
_cell.length_a   1.000
_cell.length_b   1.000
_cell.length_c   1.000
_cell.angle_alpha   90.00
_cell.angle_beta   90.00
_cell.angle_gamma   90.00
#
_symmetry.space_group_name_H-M   'P 1'
#
loop_
_entity.id
_entity.type
_entity.pdbx_description
1 polymer ?
#
loop_
_entity_poly.entity_id
_entity_poly.type
_entity_poly.pdbx_seq_one_letter_code
_entity_poly.pdbx_strand_id
1 'polypeptide(L)'
;MGSAPTIRGNNTLPWLVGGDFNDILYAHEKKGGNPREETRMEAFRRTLKDCSLGDIGFSGTWFTWERGRTIERNIRERIDRGVATNSWLQNFPNYSLRHLPHSFSDHCPLLIETEVERRERRLILALGRDTSEFCLEALNNGSSLDEINRTLVVLILKTATPKNLKNFRPISLCTVIYKIIAKTIANRLKMVLEECIDDSQSAFVPGRLITDNVLLAYEVLHSLKNKRTGRKCFMALKLDMSKAYDRVEWLFIEGGLSALIRLACEGNQIRGAKVCRASLTIIHLMFADDCILFGEASNRGVKVFKDILTEYETCSGQCVNFEKSTVFFSSNVNDQDRNSAVQILGVRCSNDPEKYLGLLNMVGHKRKWAFQVLKDRLKQRINNWSIKHISQGENIMSSFWWDKSNGKKGMHWCSWKALSVSKETCGMGFRDLNSFNIALLAKQGWRLLRNPNSLLARTLKAKYYKSSDFLKSELGNLPSFTWKSLWAAKGLILQGMGWRIGDGKTVSIWNDKWIPGNETLNSQNSNMNSNLENIVDLFESNVRKWDEDLVRNTFTARVAEKILSIPLSRNLHEDFVIWQEEPTGEFSVRSGHRLLSQIGQIQIQDNFKKFYKRLWNVDLPAKIKITTWRSFCNCLPNYSNLYYRRLMRAVNCRRCHMEVETREHLFRDCPITKETWEKLDIVGPVSEESMGYNEWLGDFLENNSVNKCKKFACALWGVWSFRNKLIHENEIKTGSQIAEFVSNYLRELDGVKQILPDRCAYTNRWEAPAGMFWRINFDAAFNRQINESCSGLVIRNEKAKVLCSKTIFNKNILTAFAAEALACFQAIDLGLQLELRDVEIEGDARTEIKKLQGKEEDRSEIAAYIKDSKEMALQYRRCVFLFLHREANEVAHKIASEGLKKKENTYLLNRVPTGVESAMMADRRRTETEQEQRRRSC
;
A
#
# COMPACT_ATOMS: atom_id res chain seq x y z
N MET A 1 32.74 27.18 -39.02
CA MET A 1 31.75 26.16 -38.61
C MET A 1 30.84 26.76 -37.55
N GLY A 2 29.61 26.26 -37.41
CA GLY A 2 28.50 26.99 -36.79
C GLY A 2 28.70 27.41 -35.33
N SER A 3 28.14 28.56 -34.98
CA SER A 3 27.92 29.00 -33.61
C SER A 3 27.06 27.97 -32.87
N ALA A 4 27.60 27.37 -31.82
CA ALA A 4 26.79 26.63 -30.87
C ALA A 4 25.78 27.60 -30.22
N PRO A 5 24.50 27.25 -30.08
CA PRO A 5 23.53 28.12 -29.44
C PRO A 5 23.91 28.28 -27.96
N THR A 6 24.27 29.49 -27.55
CA THR A 6 24.46 29.81 -26.14
C THR A 6 23.14 29.62 -25.40
N ILE A 7 23.17 29.09 -24.18
CA ILE A 7 21.96 28.72 -23.43
C ILE A 7 21.02 29.92 -23.21
N ARG A 8 21.61 31.13 -23.17
CA ARG A 8 20.92 32.43 -23.11
C ARG A 8 20.01 32.73 -24.31
N GLY A 9 20.30 32.18 -25.49
CA GLY A 9 19.71 32.62 -26.77
C GLY A 9 18.17 32.52 -26.89
N ASN A 10 17.52 31.73 -26.03
CA ASN A 10 16.06 31.52 -26.05
C ASN A 10 15.39 31.70 -24.67
N ASN A 11 16.08 32.20 -23.64
CA ASN A 11 15.52 32.25 -22.28
C ASN A 11 15.72 33.62 -21.61
N THR A 12 14.61 34.34 -21.42
CA THR A 12 14.55 35.66 -20.74
C THR A 12 14.22 35.55 -19.24
N LEU A 13 13.94 34.34 -18.73
CA LEU A 13 13.57 34.13 -17.34
C LEU A 13 14.79 34.25 -16.40
N PRO A 14 14.61 34.68 -15.13
CA PRO A 14 15.66 34.61 -14.12
C PRO A 14 16.04 33.16 -13.82
N TRP A 15 17.33 32.83 -13.84
CA TRP A 15 17.79 31.46 -13.64
C TRP A 15 19.12 31.36 -12.89
N LEU A 16 19.24 30.24 -12.16
CA LEU A 16 20.38 29.81 -11.35
C LEU A 16 20.80 28.43 -11.86
N VAL A 17 22.11 28.21 -11.97
CA VAL A 17 22.72 26.92 -12.29
C VAL A 17 23.63 26.55 -11.11
N GLY A 18 23.36 25.42 -10.46
CA GLY A 18 24.16 24.91 -9.36
C GLY A 18 24.57 23.46 -9.58
N GLY A 19 25.84 23.13 -9.31
CA GLY A 19 26.38 21.78 -9.47
C GLY A 19 27.88 21.78 -9.76
N ASP A 20 28.39 20.63 -10.21
CA ASP A 20 29.78 20.42 -10.65
C ASP A 20 29.98 20.95 -12.08
N PHE A 21 30.86 21.94 -12.23
CA PHE A 21 31.22 22.54 -13.53
C PHE A 21 32.45 21.91 -14.18
N ASN A 22 33.12 20.94 -13.53
CA ASN A 22 34.32 20.24 -14.00
C ASN A 22 35.55 21.13 -14.29
N ASP A 23 35.48 22.45 -14.04
CA ASP A 23 36.60 23.37 -14.20
C ASP A 23 36.55 24.53 -13.18
N ILE A 24 37.65 25.27 -13.10
CA ILE A 24 37.88 26.37 -12.15
C ILE A 24 37.96 27.73 -12.87
N LEU A 25 37.64 28.82 -12.16
CA LEU A 25 37.70 30.18 -12.71
C LEU A 25 39.10 30.79 -12.63
N TYR A 26 39.87 30.41 -11.60
CA TYR A 26 41.18 30.98 -11.29
C TYR A 26 42.13 29.92 -10.72
N ALA A 27 43.44 30.07 -10.96
CA ALA A 27 44.45 29.10 -10.50
C ALA A 27 44.44 28.84 -8.98
N HIS A 28 44.05 29.83 -8.15
CA HIS A 28 43.97 29.70 -6.69
C HIS A 28 42.81 28.82 -6.20
N GLU A 29 41.85 28.48 -7.06
CA GLU A 29 40.77 27.52 -6.76
C GLU A 29 41.25 26.06 -6.81
N LYS A 30 42.55 25.83 -7.10
CA LYS A 30 43.18 24.52 -7.14
C LYS A 30 44.44 24.47 -6.26
N LYS A 31 44.62 23.36 -5.54
CA LYS A 31 45.82 23.07 -4.74
C LYS A 31 46.31 21.66 -5.05
N GLY A 32 47.60 21.51 -5.37
CA GLY A 32 48.23 20.23 -5.71
C GLY A 32 47.99 19.76 -7.14
N GLY A 33 48.88 18.87 -7.61
CA GLY A 33 48.94 18.42 -9.00
C GLY A 33 49.42 19.52 -9.98
N ASN A 34 49.34 19.24 -11.28
CA ASN A 34 49.73 20.19 -12.33
C ASN A 34 48.79 21.42 -12.33
N PRO A 35 49.29 22.64 -12.64
CA PRO A 35 48.44 23.82 -12.84
C PRO A 35 47.35 23.58 -13.90
N ARG A 36 46.20 24.25 -13.75
CA ARG A 36 45.17 24.27 -14.81
C ARG A 36 45.59 25.25 -15.90
N GLU A 37 45.35 24.88 -17.16
CA GLU A 37 45.63 25.72 -18.33
C GLU A 37 44.79 27.02 -18.31
N GLU A 38 45.44 28.17 -18.48
CA GLU A 38 44.77 29.49 -18.48
C GLU A 38 43.69 29.58 -19.57
N THR A 39 43.95 29.00 -20.75
CA THR A 39 43.01 28.95 -21.89
C THR A 39 41.69 28.26 -21.55
N ARG A 40 41.69 27.23 -20.69
CA ARG A 40 40.46 26.59 -20.19
C ARG A 40 39.73 27.46 -19.18
N MET A 41 40.45 28.03 -18.21
CA MET A 41 39.87 28.92 -17.22
C MET A 41 39.29 30.19 -17.88
N GLU A 42 39.91 30.68 -18.96
CA GLU A 42 39.40 31.78 -19.79
C GLU A 42 38.15 31.36 -20.58
N ALA A 43 38.16 30.19 -21.23
CA ALA A 43 36.98 29.66 -21.91
C ALA A 43 35.78 29.48 -20.96
N PHE A 44 36.03 29.04 -19.71
CA PHE A 44 34.97 28.92 -18.71
C PHE A 44 34.43 30.28 -18.25
N ARG A 45 35.31 31.24 -17.91
CA ARG A 45 34.93 32.63 -17.61
C ARG A 45 34.14 33.28 -18.75
N ARG A 46 34.56 33.07 -20.00
CA ARG A 46 33.85 33.54 -21.20
C ARG A 46 32.47 32.90 -21.33
N THR A 47 32.35 31.59 -21.11
CA THR A 47 31.07 30.87 -21.14
C THR A 47 30.07 31.44 -20.14
N LEU A 48 30.49 31.72 -18.90
CA LEU A 48 29.64 32.35 -17.89
C LEU A 48 29.24 33.78 -18.28
N LYS A 49 30.19 34.58 -18.79
CA LYS A 49 29.94 35.95 -19.28
C LYS A 49 28.93 35.99 -20.43
N ASP A 50 29.08 35.11 -21.42
CA ASP A 50 28.16 35.00 -22.57
C ASP A 50 26.74 34.62 -22.12
N CYS A 51 26.63 33.76 -21.10
CA CYS A 51 25.37 33.41 -20.45
C CYS A 51 24.83 34.46 -19.46
N SER A 52 25.61 35.50 -19.14
CA SER A 52 25.32 36.50 -18.08
C SER A 52 25.08 35.88 -16.70
N LEU A 53 25.87 34.86 -16.37
CA LEU A 53 25.87 34.16 -15.09
C LEU A 53 27.07 34.62 -14.24
N GLY A 54 26.82 35.14 -13.04
CA GLY A 54 27.85 35.44 -12.04
C GLY A 54 27.92 34.36 -10.97
N ASP A 55 29.11 34.03 -10.47
CA ASP A 55 29.30 33.17 -9.28
C ASP A 55 28.67 33.86 -8.08
N ILE A 56 27.75 33.17 -7.40
CA ILE A 56 26.95 33.77 -6.31
C ILE A 56 27.69 33.76 -4.97
N GLY A 57 28.93 33.24 -4.91
CA GLY A 57 29.65 33.07 -3.66
C GLY A 57 29.18 31.87 -2.84
N PHE A 58 29.76 31.69 -1.65
CA PHE A 58 29.53 30.53 -0.80
C PHE A 58 29.97 30.77 0.65
N SER A 59 29.58 29.85 1.53
CA SER A 59 30.09 29.69 2.89
C SER A 59 30.44 28.22 3.16
N GLY A 60 31.39 27.96 4.08
CA GLY A 60 31.89 26.61 4.35
C GLY A 60 33.32 26.39 3.83
N THR A 61 33.64 25.17 3.40
CA THR A 61 34.98 24.79 2.93
C THR A 61 35.33 25.43 1.59
N TRP A 62 36.57 25.91 1.43
CA TRP A 62 37.02 26.57 0.19
C TRP A 62 37.06 25.63 -1.02
N PHE A 63 37.58 24.42 -0.83
CA PHE A 63 37.60 23.38 -1.84
C PHE A 63 36.35 22.52 -1.71
N THR A 64 35.75 22.16 -2.85
CA THR A 64 34.56 21.30 -2.91
C THR A 64 34.91 19.88 -3.30
N TRP A 65 35.99 19.69 -4.06
CA TRP A 65 36.48 18.39 -4.48
C TRP A 65 37.87 18.09 -3.92
N GLU A 66 38.11 16.84 -3.48
CA GLU A 66 39.39 16.39 -2.95
C GLU A 66 39.73 14.94 -3.36
N ARG A 67 40.93 14.74 -3.92
CA ARG A 67 41.46 13.42 -4.31
C ARG A 67 42.94 13.27 -3.98
N GLY A 68 43.28 12.25 -3.19
CA GLY A 68 44.66 11.84 -2.89
C GLY A 68 44.89 11.62 -1.40
N ARG A 69 45.62 10.55 -1.04
CA ARG A 69 45.74 10.06 0.35
C ARG A 69 46.99 10.54 1.10
N THR A 70 47.91 11.24 0.44
CA THR A 70 49.15 11.80 1.04
C THR A 70 49.32 13.25 0.65
N ILE A 71 49.99 14.07 1.48
CA ILE A 71 50.14 15.53 1.28
C ILE A 71 50.69 15.86 -0.12
N GLU A 72 51.69 15.11 -0.58
CA GLU A 72 52.34 15.27 -1.89
C GLU A 72 51.43 14.96 -3.10
N ARG A 73 50.43 14.09 -2.91
CA ARG A 73 49.53 13.62 -3.98
C ARG A 73 48.09 14.09 -3.80
N ASN A 74 47.85 14.97 -2.82
CA ASN A 74 46.54 15.49 -2.50
C ASN A 74 46.22 16.65 -3.45
N ILE A 75 45.18 16.46 -4.25
CA ILE A 75 44.67 17.46 -5.18
C ILE A 75 43.32 17.93 -4.65
N ARG A 76 43.13 19.25 -4.52
CA ARG A 76 41.87 19.88 -4.12
C ARG A 76 41.47 20.93 -5.12
N GLU A 77 40.18 20.99 -5.46
CA GLU A 77 39.62 21.92 -6.45
C GLU A 77 38.27 22.47 -5.97
N ARG A 78 37.91 23.69 -6.38
CA ARG A 78 36.55 24.24 -6.25
C ARG A 78 35.85 24.13 -7.61
N ILE A 79 35.10 23.04 -7.82
CA ILE A 79 34.39 22.77 -9.09
C ILE A 79 32.86 22.78 -8.92
N ASP A 80 32.39 22.50 -7.71
CA ASP A 80 30.97 22.61 -7.34
C ASP A 80 30.68 24.06 -6.96
N ARG A 81 29.76 24.72 -7.68
CA ARG A 81 29.40 26.14 -7.43
C ARG A 81 27.96 26.46 -7.84
N GLY A 82 27.49 27.63 -7.43
CA GLY A 82 26.27 28.25 -7.92
C GLY A 82 26.57 29.49 -8.76
N VAL A 83 25.95 29.61 -9.93
CA VAL A 83 26.05 30.79 -10.80
C VAL A 83 24.66 31.24 -11.24
N ALA A 84 24.36 32.53 -11.20
CA ALA A 84 23.01 33.05 -11.45
C ALA A 84 23.01 34.33 -12.30
N THR A 85 21.88 34.62 -12.95
CA THR A 85 21.69 35.90 -13.65
C THR A 85 21.44 37.05 -12.67
N ASN A 86 21.80 38.28 -13.05
CA ASN A 86 21.45 39.48 -12.28
C ASN A 86 19.95 39.59 -11.99
N SER A 87 19.10 39.17 -12.95
CA SER A 87 17.65 39.10 -12.77
C SER A 87 17.21 38.06 -11.72
N TRP A 88 17.98 36.99 -11.51
CA TRP A 88 17.72 36.04 -10.43
C TRP A 88 18.16 36.61 -9.08
N LEU A 89 19.35 37.22 -9.00
CA LEU A 89 19.88 37.86 -7.80
C LEU A 89 18.94 38.97 -7.27
N GLN A 90 18.33 39.75 -8.17
CA GLN A 90 17.32 40.76 -7.83
C GLN A 90 16.02 40.16 -7.27
N ASN A 91 15.61 38.97 -7.74
CA ASN A 91 14.38 38.30 -7.29
C ASN A 91 14.54 37.54 -5.96
N PHE A 92 15.77 37.23 -5.56
CA PHE A 92 16.08 36.45 -4.36
C PHE A 92 17.19 37.13 -3.54
N PRO A 93 17.00 38.34 -3.00
CA PRO A 93 18.09 39.13 -2.39
C PRO A 93 18.74 38.44 -1.18
N ASN A 94 17.97 37.67 -0.40
CA ASN A 94 18.46 36.92 0.76
C ASN A 94 18.81 35.48 0.38
N TYR A 95 19.63 35.29 -0.66
CA TYR A 95 20.13 33.98 -1.03
C TYR A 95 21.37 33.60 -0.21
N SER A 96 21.56 32.31 0.07
CA SER A 96 22.80 31.79 0.63
C SER A 96 23.20 30.48 -0.04
N LEU A 97 24.49 30.26 -0.23
CA LEU A 97 25.04 28.99 -0.69
C LEU A 97 26.02 28.46 0.37
N ARG A 98 25.88 27.20 0.75
CA ARG A 98 26.71 26.54 1.76
C ARG A 98 27.30 25.24 1.23
N HIS A 99 28.60 25.05 1.42
CA HIS A 99 29.27 23.77 1.20
C HIS A 99 29.13 22.91 2.46
N LEU A 100 28.43 21.79 2.36
CA LEU A 100 28.20 20.89 3.49
C LEU A 100 29.36 19.90 3.70
N PRO A 101 29.60 19.41 4.93
CA PRO A 101 30.59 18.36 5.19
C PRO A 101 30.30 17.05 4.43
N HIS A 102 31.36 16.26 4.18
CA HIS A 102 31.28 14.97 3.50
C HIS A 102 32.17 13.91 4.18
N SER A 103 31.67 12.68 4.35
CA SER A 103 32.41 11.56 4.95
C SER A 103 32.89 10.49 3.95
N PHE A 104 32.29 10.44 2.75
CA PHE A 104 32.50 9.35 1.78
C PHE A 104 32.64 9.80 0.32
N SER A 105 32.04 10.93 -0.03
CA SER A 105 32.17 11.53 -1.36
C SER A 105 33.53 12.22 -1.46
N ASP A 106 34.08 12.30 -2.67
CA ASP A 106 35.17 13.22 -3.01
C ASP A 106 34.66 14.64 -3.29
N HIS A 107 33.34 14.85 -3.40
CA HIS A 107 32.66 16.16 -3.51
C HIS A 107 31.89 16.57 -2.23
N CYS A 108 31.86 17.88 -1.95
CA CYS A 108 31.01 18.53 -0.96
C CYS A 108 29.58 18.76 -1.51
N PRO A 109 28.51 18.41 -0.78
CA PRO A 109 27.15 18.78 -1.17
C PRO A 109 26.93 20.30 -1.13
N LEU A 110 26.28 20.85 -2.17
CA LEU A 110 25.85 22.24 -2.20
C LEU A 110 24.43 22.38 -1.62
N LEU A 111 24.27 23.25 -0.63
CA LEU A 111 22.96 23.72 -0.17
C LEU A 111 22.75 25.16 -0.67
N ILE A 112 21.69 25.40 -1.44
CA ILE A 112 21.30 26.75 -1.88
C ILE A 112 19.95 27.08 -1.24
N GLU A 113 19.95 28.13 -0.43
CA GLU A 113 18.77 28.67 0.24
C GLU A 113 18.40 30.00 -0.41
N THR A 114 17.11 30.23 -0.62
CA THR A 114 16.58 31.54 -1.00
C THR A 114 15.53 31.95 0.03
N GLU A 115 15.90 32.83 0.96
CA GLU A 115 14.97 33.42 1.91
C GLU A 115 14.12 34.48 1.23
N VAL A 116 13.18 34.03 0.40
CA VAL A 116 11.95 34.79 0.21
C VAL A 116 11.25 34.76 1.57
N GLU A 117 10.92 35.92 2.15
CA GLU A 117 9.88 36.00 3.17
C GLU A 117 8.71 35.14 2.68
N ARG A 118 8.39 34.07 3.39
CA ARG A 118 7.27 33.21 2.99
C ARG A 118 5.97 33.97 3.21
N ARG A 119 5.60 34.82 2.24
CA ARG A 119 4.27 34.72 1.65
C ARG A 119 4.10 33.25 1.33
N GLU A 120 3.43 32.55 2.24
CA GLU A 120 3.14 31.15 2.12
C GLU A 120 2.36 30.94 0.82
N ARG A 121 3.06 30.70 -0.30
CA ARG A 121 2.52 29.94 -1.42
C ARG A 121 2.42 28.51 -0.95
N ARG A 122 1.44 28.33 -0.07
CA ARG A 122 0.82 27.09 0.32
C ARG A 122 0.58 26.30 -0.96
N LEU A 123 1.40 25.27 -1.14
CA LEU A 123 0.96 24.02 -1.74
C LEU A 123 0.19 23.18 -0.70
N ILE A 124 -0.47 23.83 0.26
CA ILE A 124 -1.75 23.35 0.77
C ILE A 124 -2.71 23.54 -0.40
N LEU A 125 -3.31 22.45 -0.87
CA LEU A 125 -4.43 22.49 -1.81
C LEU A 125 -5.70 22.90 -1.03
N ALA A 126 -5.63 24.08 -0.41
CA ALA A 126 -6.78 24.79 0.10
C ALA A 126 -7.53 25.27 -1.13
N LEU A 127 -8.62 24.57 -1.44
CA LEU A 127 -9.61 25.07 -2.39
C LEU A 127 -10.12 26.39 -1.80
N GLY A 128 -9.66 27.50 -2.37
CA GLY A 128 -10.18 28.82 -2.01
C GLY A 128 -11.68 28.87 -2.29
N ARG A 129 -12.40 29.74 -1.57
CA ARG A 129 -13.85 29.88 -1.72
C ARG A 129 -14.22 30.10 -3.18
N ASP A 130 -13.47 30.96 -3.85
CA ASP A 130 -13.52 31.31 -5.27
C ASP A 130 -13.42 30.06 -6.19
N THR A 131 -12.57 29.08 -5.84
CA THR A 131 -12.45 27.82 -6.61
C THR A 131 -13.67 26.94 -6.43
N SER A 132 -14.22 26.85 -5.22
CA SER A 132 -15.45 26.10 -4.97
C SER A 132 -16.68 26.79 -5.57
N GLU A 133 -16.76 28.12 -5.51
CA GLU A 133 -17.83 28.92 -6.09
C GLU A 133 -17.82 28.80 -7.61
N PHE A 134 -16.67 29.01 -8.28
CA PHE A 134 -16.54 28.78 -9.72
C PHE A 134 -16.93 27.36 -10.14
N CYS A 135 -16.50 26.34 -9.39
CA CYS A 135 -16.89 24.94 -9.68
C CYS A 135 -18.39 24.71 -9.50
N LEU A 136 -19.03 25.32 -8.50
CA LEU A 136 -20.47 25.20 -8.25
C LEU A 136 -21.29 25.96 -9.30
N GLU A 137 -20.85 27.15 -9.70
CA GLU A 137 -21.48 27.96 -10.73
C GLU A 137 -21.45 27.22 -12.08
N ALA A 138 -20.28 26.71 -12.48
CA ALA A 138 -20.13 25.89 -13.68
C ALA A 138 -20.97 24.59 -13.64
N LEU A 139 -21.13 23.96 -12.47
CA LEU A 139 -21.87 22.69 -12.32
C LEU A 139 -23.39 22.84 -12.18
N ASN A 140 -23.88 24.01 -11.76
CA ASN A 140 -25.29 24.24 -11.45
C ASN A 140 -25.95 25.28 -12.38
N ASN A 141 -25.18 26.28 -12.84
CA ASN A 141 -25.66 27.42 -13.63
C ASN A 141 -25.12 27.43 -15.07
N GLY A 142 -24.11 26.60 -15.39
CA GLY A 142 -23.62 26.41 -16.76
C GLY A 142 -22.63 27.47 -17.26
N SER A 143 -21.87 28.10 -16.36
CA SER A 143 -20.83 29.10 -16.70
C SER A 143 -19.80 28.58 -17.70
N SER A 144 -19.25 29.46 -18.56
CA SER A 144 -18.29 29.05 -19.60
C SER A 144 -17.02 28.41 -19.01
N LEU A 145 -16.53 27.37 -19.69
CA LEU A 145 -15.31 26.65 -19.36
C LEU A 145 -14.10 27.07 -20.22
N ASP A 146 -14.24 28.06 -21.11
CA ASP A 146 -13.25 28.39 -22.14
C ASP A 146 -11.86 28.76 -21.59
N GLU A 147 -11.82 29.45 -20.45
CA GLU A 147 -10.56 29.82 -19.80
C GLU A 147 -9.79 28.61 -19.25
N ILE A 148 -10.51 27.59 -18.75
CA ILE A 148 -9.92 26.39 -18.14
C ILE A 148 -9.75 25.23 -19.13
N ASN A 149 -10.33 25.32 -20.33
CA ASN A 149 -10.27 24.32 -21.40
C ASN A 149 -8.96 24.36 -22.21
N ARG A 150 -7.87 24.84 -21.59
CA ARG A 150 -6.52 24.85 -22.17
C ARG A 150 -5.74 23.66 -21.65
N THR A 151 -5.21 22.84 -22.55
CA THR A 151 -4.62 21.54 -22.20
C THR A 151 -3.24 21.35 -22.83
N LEU A 152 -2.24 21.05 -22.01
CA LEU A 152 -0.88 20.79 -22.47
C LEU A 152 -0.72 19.31 -22.86
N VAL A 153 -0.38 19.02 -24.11
CA VAL A 153 -0.14 17.65 -24.58
C VAL A 153 1.33 17.27 -24.39
N VAL A 154 1.59 16.24 -23.59
CA VAL A 154 2.94 15.70 -23.33
C VAL A 154 3.06 14.30 -23.93
N LEU A 155 4.19 14.00 -24.58
CA LEU A 155 4.45 12.71 -25.20
C LEU A 155 5.21 11.77 -24.25
N ILE A 156 4.63 10.63 -23.90
CA ILE A 156 5.29 9.58 -23.08
C ILE A 156 5.72 8.39 -23.95
N LEU A 157 6.91 7.85 -23.68
CA LEU A 157 7.46 6.67 -24.35
C LEU A 157 6.65 5.40 -24.05
N LYS A 158 6.12 4.74 -25.10
CA LYS A 158 5.51 3.40 -25.00
C LYS A 158 6.56 2.28 -24.99
N THR A 159 7.75 2.54 -25.54
CA THR A 159 8.86 1.59 -25.70
C THR A 159 10.18 2.22 -25.31
N ALA A 160 11.11 1.45 -24.76
CA ALA A 160 12.43 1.94 -24.30
C ALA A 160 13.25 2.62 -25.41
N THR A 161 13.10 2.20 -26.66
CA THR A 161 13.74 2.81 -27.84
C THR A 161 12.67 3.26 -28.84
N PRO A 162 12.17 4.52 -28.75
CA PRO A 162 11.26 5.05 -29.76
C PRO A 162 11.99 5.20 -31.10
N LYS A 163 11.42 4.65 -32.19
CA LYS A 163 11.90 4.90 -33.56
C LYS A 163 10.93 5.72 -34.40
N ASN A 164 9.63 5.61 -34.11
CA ASN A 164 8.54 6.23 -34.87
C ASN A 164 7.58 6.94 -33.91
N LEU A 165 6.84 7.95 -34.38
CA LEU A 165 5.82 8.67 -33.60
C LEU A 165 4.76 7.74 -32.97
N LYS A 166 4.45 6.60 -33.62
CA LYS A 166 3.56 5.55 -33.07
C LYS A 166 4.02 5.00 -31.71
N ASN A 167 5.31 5.11 -31.38
CA ASN A 167 5.92 4.65 -30.12
C ASN A 167 5.75 5.66 -28.97
N PHE A 168 5.12 6.82 -29.21
CA PHE A 168 4.75 7.79 -28.18
C PHE A 168 3.25 7.67 -27.87
N ARG A 169 2.86 7.92 -26.61
CA ARG A 169 1.47 8.11 -26.16
C ARG A 169 1.31 9.59 -25.82
N PRO A 170 0.43 10.35 -26.50
CA PRO A 170 0.06 11.68 -26.03
C PRO A 170 -0.71 11.57 -24.71
N ILE A 171 -0.46 12.49 -23.79
CA ILE A 171 -1.21 12.66 -22.55
C ILE A 171 -1.57 14.14 -22.42
N SER A 172 -2.87 14.39 -22.34
CA SER A 172 -3.48 15.70 -22.18
C SER A 172 -3.49 16.10 -20.71
N LEU A 173 -2.67 17.08 -20.33
CA LEU A 173 -2.57 17.60 -18.96
C LEU A 173 -3.56 18.73 -18.72
N CYS A 174 -4.80 18.37 -18.36
CA CYS A 174 -5.86 19.35 -18.07
C CYS A 174 -5.59 20.12 -16.76
N THR A 175 -6.21 21.29 -16.62
CA THR A 175 -6.17 22.12 -15.40
C THR A 175 -6.75 21.40 -14.18
N VAL A 176 -6.40 21.85 -12.96
CA VAL A 176 -6.91 21.26 -11.71
C VAL A 176 -8.41 21.52 -11.54
N ILE A 177 -8.87 22.73 -11.90
CA ILE A 177 -10.28 23.13 -11.84
C ILE A 177 -11.13 22.21 -12.74
N TYR A 178 -10.72 22.01 -14.00
CA TYR A 178 -11.37 21.07 -14.91
C TYR A 178 -11.44 19.66 -14.31
N LYS A 179 -10.35 19.17 -13.70
CA LYS A 179 -10.33 17.85 -13.04
C LYS A 179 -11.29 17.76 -11.86
N ILE A 180 -11.54 18.84 -11.11
CA ILE A 180 -12.53 18.87 -10.01
C ILE A 180 -13.96 18.77 -10.57
N ILE A 181 -14.28 19.59 -11.58
CA ILE A 181 -15.60 19.59 -12.24
C ILE A 181 -15.86 18.21 -12.87
N ALA A 182 -14.95 17.72 -13.71
CA ALA A 182 -15.05 16.41 -14.36
C ALA A 182 -15.13 15.26 -13.35
N LYS A 183 -14.38 15.32 -12.24
CA LYS A 183 -14.45 14.28 -11.19
C LYS A 183 -15.77 14.34 -10.42
N THR A 184 -16.35 15.52 -10.22
CA THR A 184 -17.67 15.68 -9.60
C THR A 184 -18.76 15.11 -10.50
N ILE A 185 -18.75 15.40 -11.81
CA ILE A 185 -19.67 14.81 -12.79
C ILE A 185 -19.51 13.29 -12.83
N ALA A 186 -18.27 12.78 -12.92
CA ALA A 186 -18.01 11.35 -12.92
C ALA A 186 -18.48 10.66 -11.62
N ASN A 187 -18.38 11.34 -10.46
CA ASN A 187 -18.92 10.82 -9.20
C ASN A 187 -20.46 10.85 -9.15
N ARG A 188 -21.13 11.81 -9.79
CA ARG A 188 -22.60 11.82 -9.97
C ARG A 188 -23.04 10.66 -10.87
N LEU A 189 -22.43 10.52 -12.06
CA LEU A 189 -22.70 9.45 -13.02
C LEU A 189 -22.44 8.04 -12.45
N LYS A 190 -21.41 7.89 -11.60
CA LYS A 190 -21.09 6.64 -10.90
C LYS A 190 -22.29 6.04 -10.16
N MET A 191 -23.24 6.86 -9.70
CA MET A 191 -24.41 6.38 -8.94
C MET A 191 -25.44 5.64 -9.79
N VAL A 192 -25.55 5.98 -11.08
CA VAL A 192 -26.48 5.33 -12.04
C VAL A 192 -25.76 4.36 -12.98
N LEU A 193 -24.41 4.37 -13.00
CA LEU A 193 -23.62 3.60 -13.96
C LEU A 193 -23.94 2.11 -13.95
N GLU A 194 -24.18 1.52 -12.77
CA GLU A 194 -24.50 0.08 -12.62
C GLU A 194 -25.85 -0.32 -13.25
N GLU A 195 -26.78 0.62 -13.43
CA GLU A 195 -28.07 0.39 -14.10
C GLU A 195 -27.95 0.51 -15.64
N CYS A 196 -26.98 1.29 -16.13
CA CYS A 196 -26.80 1.57 -17.55
C CYS A 196 -25.87 0.57 -18.28
N ILE A 197 -24.99 -0.13 -17.57
CA ILE A 197 -23.94 -0.99 -18.17
C ILE A 197 -24.24 -2.48 -18.03
N ASP A 198 -23.83 -3.28 -19.03
CA ASP A 198 -24.00 -4.73 -19.02
C ASP A 198 -23.09 -5.42 -17.97
N ASP A 199 -23.55 -6.53 -17.36
CA ASP A 199 -22.80 -7.34 -16.38
C ASP A 199 -21.41 -7.80 -16.87
N SER A 200 -21.19 -7.86 -18.19
CA SER A 200 -19.93 -8.26 -18.83
C SER A 200 -18.91 -7.13 -19.06
N GLN A 201 -19.29 -5.88 -18.80
CA GLN A 201 -18.41 -4.71 -18.88
C GLN A 201 -17.72 -4.47 -17.54
N SER A 202 -16.40 -4.69 -17.45
CA SER A 202 -15.68 -4.69 -16.16
C SER A 202 -14.57 -3.64 -16.01
N ALA A 203 -14.33 -2.80 -17.03
CA ALA A 203 -13.32 -1.74 -16.95
C ALA A 203 -13.86 -0.52 -16.20
N PHE A 204 -13.06 0.00 -15.26
CA PHE A 204 -13.33 1.22 -14.49
C PHE A 204 -14.61 1.23 -13.62
N VAL A 205 -15.41 0.16 -13.65
CA VAL A 205 -16.58 -0.03 -12.79
C VAL A 205 -16.13 -0.38 -11.35
N PRO A 206 -16.67 0.28 -10.32
CA PRO A 206 -16.49 -0.12 -8.92
C PRO A 206 -16.91 -1.57 -8.71
N GLY A 207 -16.28 -2.26 -7.75
CA GLY A 207 -16.65 -3.64 -7.40
C GLY A 207 -16.30 -4.70 -8.45
N ARG A 208 -16.21 -4.39 -9.75
CA ARG A 208 -15.79 -5.31 -10.83
C ARG A 208 -14.26 -5.32 -10.97
N LEU A 209 -13.66 -6.49 -11.22
CA LEU A 209 -12.20 -6.64 -11.30
C LEU A 209 -11.77 -7.20 -12.66
N ILE A 210 -10.62 -6.74 -13.14
CA ILE A 210 -9.93 -7.28 -14.32
C ILE A 210 -9.71 -8.79 -14.24
N THR A 211 -9.52 -9.33 -13.03
CA THR A 211 -9.36 -10.77 -12.79
C THR A 211 -10.62 -11.55 -13.15
N ASP A 212 -11.80 -10.99 -12.95
CA ASP A 212 -13.06 -11.71 -13.17
C ASP A 212 -13.27 -11.98 -14.66
N ASN A 213 -13.05 -10.98 -15.51
CA ASN A 213 -13.09 -11.14 -16.98
C ASN A 213 -12.06 -12.17 -17.46
N VAL A 214 -10.84 -12.17 -16.89
CA VAL A 214 -9.82 -13.16 -17.27
C VAL A 214 -10.22 -14.58 -16.86
N LEU A 215 -10.65 -14.78 -15.60
CA LEU A 215 -11.08 -16.10 -15.12
C LEU A 215 -12.31 -16.61 -15.90
N LEU A 216 -13.26 -15.71 -16.22
CA LEU A 216 -14.46 -16.02 -16.99
C LEU A 216 -14.13 -16.39 -18.44
N ALA A 217 -13.27 -15.61 -19.11
CA ALA A 217 -12.78 -15.94 -20.44
C ALA A 217 -12.08 -17.31 -20.47
N TYR A 218 -11.30 -17.65 -19.43
CA TYR A 218 -10.62 -18.94 -19.34
C TYR A 218 -11.61 -20.09 -19.16
N GLU A 219 -12.68 -19.91 -18.38
CA GLU A 219 -13.75 -20.90 -18.24
C GLU A 219 -14.51 -21.14 -19.55
N VAL A 220 -14.85 -20.07 -20.29
CA VAL A 220 -15.53 -20.17 -21.59
C VAL A 220 -14.63 -20.87 -22.60
N LEU A 221 -13.37 -20.44 -22.76
CA LEU A 221 -12.40 -21.04 -23.69
C LEU A 221 -12.11 -22.51 -23.36
N HIS A 222 -12.03 -22.86 -22.07
CA HIS A 222 -11.87 -24.25 -21.63
C HIS A 222 -13.09 -25.11 -22.00
N SER A 223 -14.31 -24.60 -21.81
CA SER A 223 -15.53 -25.30 -22.25
C SER A 223 -15.62 -25.43 -23.77
N LEU A 224 -15.18 -24.44 -24.55
CA LEU A 224 -15.14 -24.51 -26.02
C LEU A 224 -14.16 -25.60 -26.53
N LYS A 225 -12.99 -25.75 -25.89
CA LYS A 225 -11.99 -26.78 -26.25
C LYS A 225 -12.39 -28.19 -25.85
N ASN A 226 -13.11 -28.35 -24.74
CA ASN A 226 -13.60 -29.67 -24.31
C ASN A 226 -14.87 -30.12 -25.07
N LYS A 227 -15.48 -29.24 -25.87
CA LYS A 227 -16.67 -29.54 -26.67
C LYS A 227 -16.30 -30.35 -27.91
N ARG A 228 -16.18 -31.66 -27.73
CA ARG A 228 -15.84 -32.62 -28.80
C ARG A 228 -17.04 -33.12 -29.62
N THR A 229 -18.27 -32.99 -29.10
CA THR A 229 -19.48 -33.56 -29.72
C THR A 229 -20.66 -32.59 -29.68
N GLY A 230 -21.60 -32.79 -30.62
CA GLY A 230 -22.88 -32.07 -30.71
C GLY A 230 -22.98 -31.11 -31.91
N ARG A 231 -24.18 -31.00 -32.49
CA ARG A 231 -24.51 -30.28 -33.74
C ARG A 231 -24.31 -28.75 -33.73
N LYS A 232 -23.85 -28.14 -32.63
CA LYS A 232 -23.72 -26.67 -32.50
C LYS A 232 -22.24 -26.27 -32.29
N CYS A 233 -21.70 -25.59 -33.30
CA CYS A 233 -20.34 -25.08 -33.42
C CYS A 233 -20.24 -23.65 -32.85
N PHE A 234 -19.15 -23.31 -32.14
CA PHE A 234 -19.00 -22.02 -31.48
C PHE A 234 -17.63 -21.40 -31.73
N MET A 235 -17.56 -20.08 -31.69
CA MET A 235 -16.34 -19.30 -31.81
C MET A 235 -16.23 -18.22 -30.72
N ALA A 236 -15.00 -17.78 -30.48
CA ALA A 236 -14.66 -16.58 -29.73
C ALA A 236 -13.82 -15.65 -30.62
N LEU A 237 -14.25 -14.41 -30.79
CA LEU A 237 -13.63 -13.38 -31.62
C LEU A 237 -13.06 -12.28 -30.72
N LYS A 238 -11.73 -12.17 -30.64
CA LYS A 238 -11.04 -11.07 -29.96
C LYS A 238 -10.83 -9.91 -30.93
N LEU A 239 -11.28 -8.72 -30.54
CA LEU A 239 -11.17 -7.47 -31.31
C LEU A 239 -10.00 -6.61 -30.81
N ASP A 240 -9.42 -5.78 -31.69
CA ASP A 240 -8.45 -4.72 -31.38
C ASP A 240 -9.01 -3.39 -31.92
N MET A 241 -9.32 -2.42 -31.04
CA MET A 241 -9.90 -1.14 -31.46
C MET A 241 -8.82 -0.12 -31.87
N SER A 242 -8.97 0.49 -33.05
CA SER A 242 -7.99 1.45 -33.58
C SER A 242 -8.11 2.82 -32.92
N LYS A 243 -7.09 3.19 -32.12
CA LYS A 243 -7.00 4.49 -31.43
C LYS A 243 -8.22 4.79 -30.55
N ALA A 244 -8.63 3.83 -29.73
CA ALA A 244 -9.88 3.86 -28.95
C ALA A 244 -10.08 5.06 -27.99
N TYR A 245 -9.06 5.89 -27.73
CA TYR A 245 -9.16 7.11 -26.91
C TYR A 245 -9.02 8.41 -27.74
N ASP A 246 -8.55 8.34 -29.00
CA ASP A 246 -8.27 9.51 -29.85
C ASP A 246 -9.42 9.80 -30.86
N ARG A 247 -10.47 8.97 -30.87
CA ARG A 247 -11.56 8.96 -31.88
C ARG A 247 -12.97 8.98 -31.29
N VAL A 248 -13.13 9.41 -30.05
CA VAL A 248 -14.34 9.15 -29.24
C VAL A 248 -15.26 10.36 -29.16
N GLU A 249 -16.53 10.17 -29.55
CA GLU A 249 -17.65 10.95 -29.03
C GLU A 249 -18.23 10.22 -27.80
N TRP A 250 -18.32 10.89 -26.66
CA TRP A 250 -18.27 10.21 -25.35
C TRP A 250 -19.57 9.55 -24.88
N LEU A 251 -20.72 9.83 -25.50
CA LEU A 251 -22.03 9.35 -25.03
C LEU A 251 -22.50 8.02 -25.65
N PHE A 252 -21.83 7.52 -26.70
CA PHE A 252 -22.41 6.49 -27.57
C PHE A 252 -21.72 5.10 -27.52
N ILE A 253 -20.41 5.06 -27.29
CA ILE A 253 -19.55 4.01 -27.84
C ILE A 253 -19.68 2.63 -27.15
N GLU A 254 -19.31 2.43 -25.89
CA GLU A 254 -19.36 1.08 -25.28
C GLU A 254 -20.80 0.60 -24.98
N GLY A 255 -21.74 1.51 -24.73
CA GLY A 255 -23.16 1.18 -24.58
C GLY A 255 -23.82 0.72 -25.89
N GLY A 256 -23.46 1.36 -27.00
CA GLY A 256 -24.01 1.09 -28.34
C GLY A 256 -23.72 -0.34 -28.82
N LEU A 257 -22.48 -0.82 -28.73
CA LEU A 257 -22.14 -2.18 -29.16
C LEU A 257 -22.88 -3.25 -28.33
N SER A 258 -22.94 -3.09 -27.01
CA SER A 258 -23.71 -3.99 -26.14
C SER A 258 -25.22 -3.89 -26.37
N ALA A 259 -25.76 -2.74 -26.78
CA ALA A 259 -27.16 -2.59 -27.17
C ALA A 259 -27.48 -3.32 -28.50
N LEU A 260 -26.68 -3.11 -29.55
CA LEU A 260 -26.84 -3.81 -30.84
C LEU A 260 -26.77 -5.33 -30.68
N ILE A 261 -25.82 -5.82 -29.86
CA ILE A 261 -25.69 -7.25 -29.55
C ILE A 261 -26.91 -7.79 -28.78
N ARG A 262 -27.52 -7.00 -27.87
CA ARG A 262 -28.76 -7.38 -27.15
C ARG A 262 -29.95 -7.46 -28.11
N LEU A 263 -30.16 -6.45 -28.95
CA LEU A 263 -31.23 -6.45 -29.96
C LEU A 263 -31.13 -7.66 -30.91
N ALA A 264 -29.92 -7.97 -31.40
CA ALA A 264 -29.68 -9.15 -32.24
C ALA A 264 -29.89 -10.48 -31.49
N CYS A 265 -29.75 -10.50 -30.16
CA CYS A 265 -30.04 -11.68 -29.34
C CYS A 265 -31.55 -11.84 -29.07
N GLU A 266 -32.27 -10.75 -28.79
CA GLU A 266 -33.72 -10.71 -28.61
C GLU A 266 -34.44 -11.13 -29.91
N GLY A 267 -33.97 -10.64 -31.05
CA GLY A 267 -34.39 -11.10 -32.39
C GLY A 267 -33.96 -12.53 -32.77
N ASN A 268 -33.39 -13.32 -31.84
CA ASN A 268 -32.89 -14.68 -32.07
C ASN A 268 -31.87 -14.82 -33.23
N GLN A 269 -31.18 -13.74 -33.61
CA GLN A 269 -30.22 -13.74 -34.71
C GLN A 269 -28.85 -14.29 -34.30
N ILE A 270 -28.42 -14.01 -33.07
CA ILE A 270 -27.16 -14.49 -32.46
C ILE A 270 -27.45 -15.35 -31.22
N ARG A 271 -26.57 -16.32 -30.96
CA ARG A 271 -26.55 -17.12 -29.72
C ARG A 271 -25.14 -17.17 -29.13
N GLY A 272 -24.98 -16.64 -27.92
CA GLY A 272 -23.70 -16.65 -27.20
C GLY A 272 -23.27 -18.03 -26.68
N ALA A 273 -22.04 -18.10 -26.18
CA ALA A 273 -21.49 -19.32 -25.61
C ALA A 273 -22.04 -19.59 -24.19
N LYS A 274 -22.28 -20.86 -23.88
CA LYS A 274 -22.59 -21.33 -22.51
C LYS A 274 -21.46 -22.20 -21.98
N VAL A 275 -21.07 -21.96 -20.74
CA VAL A 275 -20.04 -22.76 -20.06
C VAL A 275 -20.59 -24.14 -19.65
N CYS A 276 -21.87 -24.22 -19.28
CA CYS A 276 -22.65 -25.46 -19.13
C CYS A 276 -24.15 -25.22 -19.44
N ARG A 277 -24.98 -26.28 -19.54
CA ARG A 277 -26.42 -26.14 -19.89
C ARG A 277 -27.19 -25.16 -18.98
N ALA A 278 -26.90 -25.20 -17.68
CA ALA A 278 -27.52 -24.35 -16.64
C ALA A 278 -26.80 -23.01 -16.41
N SER A 279 -25.73 -22.68 -17.15
CA SER A 279 -25.09 -21.37 -17.03
C SER A 279 -25.83 -20.32 -17.84
N LEU A 280 -25.56 -19.07 -17.49
CA LEU A 280 -25.85 -17.90 -18.32
C LEU A 280 -25.20 -18.05 -19.70
N THR A 281 -25.82 -17.37 -20.68
CA THR A 281 -25.26 -17.19 -22.03
C THR A 281 -24.32 -15.99 -21.99
N ILE A 282 -23.05 -16.19 -22.34
CA ILE A 282 -22.06 -15.12 -22.43
C ILE A 282 -21.87 -14.82 -23.92
N ILE A 283 -22.19 -13.60 -24.33
CA ILE A 283 -22.10 -13.14 -25.73
C ILE A 283 -20.90 -12.22 -25.92
N HIS A 284 -20.55 -11.41 -24.92
CA HIS A 284 -19.40 -10.52 -24.95
C HIS A 284 -18.70 -10.48 -23.58
N LEU A 285 -17.44 -10.06 -23.58
CA LEU A 285 -16.65 -9.65 -22.41
C LEU A 285 -15.84 -8.43 -22.82
N MET A 286 -16.05 -7.31 -22.14
CA MET A 286 -15.44 -6.02 -22.48
C MET A 286 -14.60 -5.50 -21.31
N PHE A 287 -13.40 -5.02 -21.61
CA PHE A 287 -12.57 -4.28 -20.67
C PHE A 287 -11.86 -3.15 -21.42
N ALA A 288 -12.51 -1.98 -21.46
CA ALA A 288 -12.10 -0.85 -22.30
C ALA A 288 -11.94 -1.31 -23.75
N ASP A 289 -10.79 -1.01 -24.38
CA ASP A 289 -10.49 -1.35 -25.77
C ASP A 289 -10.28 -2.86 -26.04
N ASP A 290 -10.12 -3.70 -25.01
CA ASP A 290 -9.95 -5.16 -25.11
C ASP A 290 -11.33 -5.88 -25.05
N CYS A 291 -11.91 -6.21 -26.22
CA CYS A 291 -13.20 -6.90 -26.35
C CYS A 291 -13.07 -8.35 -26.87
N ILE A 292 -13.83 -9.28 -26.29
CA ILE A 292 -14.03 -10.64 -26.81
C ILE A 292 -15.53 -10.90 -27.01
N LEU A 293 -15.92 -11.22 -28.24
CA LEU A 293 -17.26 -11.70 -28.58
C LEU A 293 -17.30 -13.22 -28.63
N PHE A 294 -18.44 -13.82 -28.31
CA PHE A 294 -18.69 -15.26 -28.30
C PHE A 294 -20.00 -15.56 -29.01
N GLY A 295 -19.99 -16.53 -29.93
CA GLY A 295 -21.23 -16.96 -30.55
C GLY A 295 -21.11 -18.19 -31.45
N GLU A 296 -22.13 -18.42 -32.27
CA GLU A 296 -22.18 -19.58 -33.18
C GLU A 296 -21.19 -19.41 -34.35
N ALA A 297 -20.44 -20.47 -34.67
CA ALA A 297 -19.45 -20.48 -35.75
C ALA A 297 -20.05 -20.85 -37.12
N SER A 298 -21.36 -20.67 -37.31
CA SER A 298 -22.05 -20.91 -38.59
C SER A 298 -21.96 -19.67 -39.47
N ASN A 299 -21.95 -19.85 -40.80
CA ASN A 299 -21.88 -18.74 -41.76
C ASN A 299 -22.93 -17.64 -41.50
N ARG A 300 -24.14 -18.03 -41.04
CA ARG A 300 -25.17 -17.08 -40.58
C ARG A 300 -24.70 -16.27 -39.37
N GLY A 301 -24.30 -16.93 -38.28
CA GLY A 301 -23.87 -16.24 -37.04
C GLY A 301 -22.66 -15.34 -37.28
N VAL A 302 -21.70 -15.80 -38.08
CA VAL A 302 -20.51 -15.04 -38.46
C VAL A 302 -20.87 -13.79 -39.26
N LYS A 303 -21.80 -13.90 -40.23
CA LYS A 303 -22.26 -12.74 -41.02
C LYS A 303 -22.93 -11.69 -40.13
N VAL A 304 -23.86 -12.08 -39.26
CA VAL A 304 -24.53 -11.12 -38.36
C VAL A 304 -23.53 -10.41 -37.43
N PHE A 305 -22.46 -11.08 -36.96
CA PHE A 305 -21.39 -10.39 -36.23
C PHE A 305 -20.65 -9.35 -37.10
N LYS A 306 -20.39 -9.64 -38.38
CA LYS A 306 -19.75 -8.68 -39.30
C LYS A 306 -20.68 -7.49 -39.58
N ASP A 307 -21.97 -7.74 -39.75
CA ASP A 307 -22.99 -6.72 -39.97
C ASP A 307 -23.09 -5.78 -38.75
N ILE A 308 -23.22 -6.32 -37.53
CA ILE A 308 -23.23 -5.53 -36.27
C ILE A 308 -21.95 -4.70 -36.10
N LEU A 309 -20.78 -5.27 -36.40
CA LEU A 309 -19.53 -4.51 -36.31
C LEU A 309 -19.48 -3.37 -37.34
N THR A 310 -20.01 -3.57 -38.54
CA THR A 310 -20.04 -2.55 -39.60
C THR A 310 -21.02 -1.42 -39.27
N GLU A 311 -22.20 -1.75 -38.76
CA GLU A 311 -23.18 -0.80 -38.24
C GLU A 311 -22.60 0.01 -37.07
N TYR A 312 -21.94 -0.68 -36.13
CA TYR A 312 -21.24 -0.04 -35.03
C TYR A 312 -20.11 0.91 -35.47
N GLU A 313 -19.26 0.51 -36.44
CA GLU A 313 -18.23 1.39 -37.01
C GLU A 313 -18.84 2.64 -37.66
N THR A 314 -19.98 2.49 -38.31
CA THR A 314 -20.69 3.58 -39.01
C THR A 314 -21.34 4.54 -38.02
N CYS A 315 -22.01 4.05 -36.98
CA CYS A 315 -22.68 4.89 -35.99
C CYS A 315 -21.73 5.51 -34.95
N SER A 316 -20.63 4.85 -34.60
CA SER A 316 -19.72 5.32 -33.54
C SER A 316 -18.49 6.09 -34.03
N GLY A 317 -18.14 5.98 -35.32
CA GLY A 317 -16.86 6.46 -35.86
C GLY A 317 -15.61 5.73 -35.34
N GLN A 318 -15.76 4.75 -34.45
CA GLN A 318 -14.68 3.86 -34.03
C GLN A 318 -14.37 2.85 -35.15
N CYS A 319 -13.11 2.41 -35.28
CA CYS A 319 -12.74 1.41 -36.29
C CYS A 319 -12.07 0.19 -35.65
N VAL A 320 -12.48 -0.99 -36.07
CA VAL A 320 -11.95 -2.30 -35.68
C VAL A 320 -10.71 -2.62 -36.52
N ASN A 321 -9.63 -3.02 -35.86
CA ASN A 321 -8.43 -3.49 -36.54
C ASN A 321 -8.56 -4.99 -36.86
N PHE A 322 -9.18 -5.32 -38.00
CA PHE A 322 -9.38 -6.71 -38.41
C PHE A 322 -8.05 -7.49 -38.59
N GLU A 323 -6.96 -6.83 -39.02
CA GLU A 323 -5.65 -7.48 -39.18
C GLU A 323 -5.04 -8.02 -37.88
N LYS A 324 -5.29 -7.35 -36.75
CA LYS A 324 -4.84 -7.77 -35.41
C LYS A 324 -5.89 -8.55 -34.63
N SER A 325 -7.16 -8.45 -35.03
CA SER A 325 -8.25 -9.22 -34.44
C SER A 325 -8.04 -10.71 -34.72
N THR A 326 -8.45 -11.56 -33.77
CA THR A 326 -8.17 -13.00 -33.81
C THR A 326 -9.40 -13.83 -33.46
N VAL A 327 -9.60 -14.93 -34.18
CA VAL A 327 -10.74 -15.84 -33.96
C VAL A 327 -10.27 -17.22 -33.48
N PHE A 328 -11.05 -17.79 -32.56
CA PHE A 328 -10.85 -19.08 -31.91
C PHE A 328 -12.09 -19.93 -32.09
N PHE A 329 -11.93 -21.19 -32.50
CA PHE A 329 -13.04 -22.11 -32.75
C PHE A 329 -13.12 -23.23 -31.71
N SER A 330 -14.32 -23.74 -31.43
CA SER A 330 -14.51 -24.95 -30.62
C SER A 330 -13.99 -26.20 -31.35
N SER A 331 -13.60 -27.22 -30.61
CA SER A 331 -12.94 -28.41 -31.21
C SER A 331 -13.85 -29.25 -32.11
N ASN A 332 -15.17 -29.02 -32.09
CA ASN A 332 -16.16 -29.64 -32.97
C ASN A 332 -16.46 -28.86 -34.26
N VAL A 333 -15.84 -27.70 -34.52
CA VAL A 333 -15.98 -26.99 -35.81
C VAL A 333 -15.09 -27.68 -36.85
N ASN A 334 -15.63 -28.01 -38.03
CA ASN A 334 -14.86 -28.58 -39.15
C ASN A 334 -13.97 -27.50 -39.82
N ASP A 335 -12.99 -27.91 -40.63
CA ASP A 335 -12.05 -26.96 -41.23
C ASP A 335 -12.65 -26.11 -42.38
N GLN A 336 -13.74 -26.56 -43.00
CA GLN A 336 -14.45 -25.79 -44.03
C GLN A 336 -15.15 -24.56 -43.42
N ASP A 337 -15.94 -24.75 -42.36
CA ASP A 337 -16.62 -23.69 -41.62
C ASP A 337 -15.61 -22.71 -40.99
N ARG A 338 -14.45 -23.20 -40.50
CA ARG A 338 -13.36 -22.35 -40.01
C ARG A 338 -12.84 -21.41 -41.10
N ASN A 339 -12.55 -21.95 -42.29
CA ASN A 339 -12.02 -21.18 -43.40
C ASN A 339 -13.05 -20.16 -43.91
N SER A 340 -14.32 -20.57 -44.05
CA SER A 340 -15.41 -19.64 -44.40
C SER A 340 -15.57 -18.53 -43.36
N ALA A 341 -15.56 -18.84 -42.06
CA ALA A 341 -15.68 -17.85 -41.01
C ALA A 341 -14.52 -16.84 -40.98
N VAL A 342 -13.29 -17.32 -41.18
CA VAL A 342 -12.08 -16.49 -41.31
C VAL A 342 -12.20 -15.53 -42.51
N GLN A 343 -12.65 -16.04 -43.66
CA GLN A 343 -12.81 -15.25 -44.88
C GLN A 343 -13.90 -14.17 -44.75
N ILE A 344 -15.04 -14.48 -44.12
CA ILE A 344 -16.14 -13.52 -43.90
C ILE A 344 -15.74 -12.40 -42.92
N LEU A 345 -15.04 -12.73 -41.84
CA LEU A 345 -14.65 -11.75 -40.83
C LEU A 345 -13.44 -10.89 -41.28
N GLY A 346 -12.51 -11.47 -42.03
CA GLY A 346 -11.24 -10.85 -42.41
C GLY A 346 -10.20 -10.85 -41.28
N VAL A 347 -10.24 -11.84 -40.39
CA VAL A 347 -9.43 -11.88 -39.15
C VAL A 347 -8.53 -13.12 -39.10
N ARG A 348 -7.47 -13.09 -38.28
CA ARG A 348 -6.52 -14.22 -38.19
C ARG A 348 -7.09 -15.34 -37.33
N CYS A 349 -7.05 -16.57 -37.83
CA CYS A 349 -7.28 -17.77 -37.01
C CYS A 349 -6.07 -18.02 -36.10
N SER A 350 -6.30 -18.39 -34.85
CA SER A 350 -5.22 -18.92 -33.99
C SER A 350 -5.67 -20.16 -33.20
N ASN A 351 -4.77 -21.14 -33.12
CA ASN A 351 -5.00 -22.42 -32.44
C ASN A 351 -4.79 -22.35 -30.92
N ASP A 352 -4.01 -21.36 -30.45
CA ASP A 352 -3.85 -21.05 -29.03
C ASP A 352 -4.12 -19.55 -28.82
N PRO A 353 -5.01 -19.17 -27.89
CA PRO A 353 -5.34 -17.78 -27.67
C PRO A 353 -4.17 -16.99 -27.11
N GLU A 354 -3.79 -15.96 -27.87
CA GLU A 354 -2.87 -14.91 -27.46
C GLU A 354 -3.36 -14.22 -26.18
N LYS A 355 -2.51 -13.35 -25.62
CA LYS A 355 -2.79 -12.70 -24.34
C LYS A 355 -4.09 -11.89 -24.39
N TYR A 356 -4.98 -12.12 -23.42
CA TYR A 356 -6.04 -11.20 -23.06
C TYR A 356 -5.66 -10.49 -21.76
N LEU A 357 -5.77 -9.17 -21.72
CA LEU A 357 -5.42 -8.34 -20.54
C LEU A 357 -4.02 -8.64 -19.97
N GLY A 358 -3.08 -9.01 -20.85
CA GLY A 358 -1.69 -9.31 -20.53
C GLY A 358 -1.40 -10.70 -19.96
N LEU A 359 -2.42 -11.53 -19.70
CA LEU A 359 -2.29 -12.92 -19.21
C LEU A 359 -2.52 -13.92 -20.36
N LEU A 360 -1.91 -15.11 -20.28
CA LEU A 360 -1.93 -16.10 -21.36
C LEU A 360 -3.12 -17.05 -21.24
N ASN A 361 -3.97 -17.05 -22.27
CA ASN A 361 -5.32 -17.59 -22.18
C ASN A 361 -5.41 -19.10 -21.99
N MET A 362 -4.36 -19.86 -22.30
CA MET A 362 -4.28 -21.28 -21.95
C MET A 362 -2.89 -21.70 -21.47
N VAL A 363 -2.83 -22.24 -20.25
CA VAL A 363 -1.67 -22.98 -19.73
C VAL A 363 -1.88 -24.47 -20.04
N GLY A 364 -1.55 -24.87 -21.27
CA GLY A 364 -1.55 -26.27 -21.69
C GLY A 364 -0.42 -27.10 -21.06
N HIS A 365 -0.13 -28.28 -21.62
CA HIS A 365 0.96 -29.15 -21.13
C HIS A 365 2.34 -28.45 -21.12
N LYS A 366 2.58 -27.51 -22.05
CA LYS A 366 3.84 -26.73 -22.15
C LYS A 366 3.92 -25.54 -21.16
N ARG A 367 3.65 -25.79 -19.88
CA ARG A 367 3.61 -24.75 -18.81
C ARG A 367 4.83 -23.83 -18.77
N LYS A 368 6.04 -24.39 -18.97
CA LYS A 368 7.31 -23.63 -18.95
C LYS A 368 7.39 -22.55 -20.05
N TRP A 369 6.82 -22.81 -21.23
CA TRP A 369 6.84 -21.87 -22.36
C TRP A 369 5.87 -20.70 -22.14
N ALA A 370 4.66 -20.97 -21.62
CA ALA A 370 3.69 -19.92 -21.32
C ALA A 370 4.27 -18.85 -20.38
N PHE A 371 4.76 -19.25 -19.20
CA PHE A 371 5.30 -18.29 -18.23
C PHE A 371 6.64 -17.64 -18.63
N GLN A 372 7.24 -18.02 -19.77
CA GLN A 372 8.51 -17.45 -20.24
C GLN A 372 8.39 -15.95 -20.54
N VAL A 373 7.29 -15.46 -21.13
CA VAL A 373 7.14 -14.01 -21.41
C VAL A 373 7.01 -13.18 -20.13
N LEU A 374 6.34 -13.69 -19.10
CA LEU A 374 6.27 -13.05 -17.78
C LEU A 374 7.66 -13.02 -17.11
N LYS A 375 8.38 -14.15 -17.18
CA LYS A 375 9.77 -14.25 -16.74
C LYS A 375 10.68 -13.27 -17.47
N ASP A 376 10.51 -13.07 -18.77
CA ASP A 376 11.34 -12.15 -19.56
C ASP A 376 10.99 -10.67 -19.33
N ARG A 377 9.74 -10.33 -19.04
CA ARG A 377 9.37 -8.99 -18.53
C ARG A 377 9.93 -8.71 -17.13
N LEU A 378 9.87 -9.70 -16.23
CA LEU A 378 10.49 -9.61 -14.90
C LEU A 378 12.01 -9.43 -15.02
N LYS A 379 12.67 -10.25 -15.86
CA LYS A 379 14.09 -10.06 -16.20
C LYS A 379 14.36 -8.68 -16.77
N GLN A 380 13.55 -8.12 -17.68
CA GLN A 380 13.79 -6.77 -18.21
C GLN A 380 13.77 -5.71 -17.11
N ARG A 381 12.79 -5.76 -16.19
CA ARG A 381 12.75 -4.84 -15.04
C ARG A 381 13.95 -5.02 -14.09
N ILE A 382 14.36 -6.26 -13.83
CA ILE A 382 15.47 -6.57 -12.92
C ILE A 382 16.84 -6.34 -13.57
N ASN A 383 17.00 -6.57 -14.88
CA ASN A 383 18.24 -6.30 -15.62
C ASN A 383 18.53 -4.79 -15.72
N ASN A 384 17.48 -3.95 -15.69
CA ASN A 384 17.63 -2.50 -15.54
C ASN A 384 18.18 -2.11 -14.15
N TRP A 385 18.20 -3.03 -13.19
CA TRP A 385 18.91 -2.95 -11.91
C TRP A 385 20.18 -3.82 -11.95
N SER A 386 21.02 -3.59 -12.97
CA SER A 386 22.35 -4.18 -13.20
C SER A 386 22.52 -5.69 -12.94
N ILE A 387 22.55 -6.45 -14.04
CA ILE A 387 23.28 -7.75 -14.26
C ILE A 387 22.44 -9.06 -14.15
N LYS A 388 22.95 -10.13 -14.78
CA LYS A 388 22.28 -11.26 -15.48
C LYS A 388 22.71 -12.65 -14.92
N HIS A 389 22.06 -13.81 -15.10
CA HIS A 389 20.82 -14.29 -15.77
C HIS A 389 20.40 -15.65 -15.15
N ILE A 390 19.09 -15.92 -14.87
CA ILE A 390 18.66 -17.01 -13.94
C ILE A 390 17.41 -17.82 -14.40
N SER A 391 17.19 -19.01 -13.80
CA SER A 391 15.94 -19.79 -13.85
C SER A 391 15.03 -19.62 -12.59
N GLN A 392 13.86 -19.01 -12.82
CA GLN A 392 12.62 -19.04 -12.00
C GLN A 392 12.58 -18.28 -10.65
N GLY A 393 11.89 -17.14 -10.66
CA GLY A 393 11.20 -16.53 -9.51
C GLY A 393 12.07 -16.24 -8.29
N GLU A 394 11.94 -17.07 -7.27
CA GLU A 394 12.67 -16.94 -6.00
C GLU A 394 14.18 -17.07 -6.19
N ASN A 395 14.63 -17.93 -7.11
CA ASN A 395 16.03 -17.97 -7.51
C ASN A 395 16.50 -16.64 -8.08
N ILE A 396 15.62 -15.87 -8.76
CA ILE A 396 15.99 -14.54 -9.29
C ILE A 396 16.23 -13.56 -8.15
N MET A 397 15.37 -13.56 -7.13
CA MET A 397 15.51 -12.71 -5.95
C MET A 397 16.69 -13.14 -5.07
N SER A 398 16.92 -14.45 -4.93
CA SER A 398 18.01 -15.04 -4.15
C SER A 398 19.37 -14.81 -4.81
N SER A 399 19.47 -14.99 -6.13
CA SER A 399 20.64 -14.60 -6.91
C SER A 399 20.89 -13.10 -6.85
N PHE A 400 19.87 -12.25 -7.03
CA PHE A 400 20.06 -10.78 -6.88
C PHE A 400 20.60 -10.39 -5.50
N TRP A 401 20.22 -11.13 -4.45
CA TRP A 401 20.67 -10.86 -3.08
C TRP A 401 22.07 -11.42 -2.75
N TRP A 402 22.50 -12.51 -3.37
CA TRP A 402 23.77 -13.19 -3.06
C TRP A 402 24.86 -13.08 -4.15
N ASP A 403 24.49 -13.11 -5.43
CA ASP A 403 25.41 -13.12 -6.58
C ASP A 403 26.15 -11.78 -6.73
N LYS A 404 27.38 -11.85 -7.27
CA LYS A 404 28.19 -10.67 -7.59
C LYS A 404 28.05 -10.31 -9.07
N SER A 405 28.31 -9.05 -9.39
CA SER A 405 28.22 -8.42 -10.72
C SER A 405 29.02 -9.09 -11.87
N ASN A 406 29.85 -10.09 -11.61
CA ASN A 406 30.74 -10.69 -12.63
C ASN A 406 30.41 -12.17 -12.92
N GLY A 407 29.12 -12.56 -12.90
CA GLY A 407 28.65 -13.88 -13.37
C GLY A 407 29.08 -15.09 -12.52
N LYS A 408 29.79 -14.87 -11.40
CA LYS A 408 30.13 -15.89 -10.42
C LYS A 408 28.99 -16.04 -9.42
N LYS A 409 28.48 -17.27 -9.25
CA LYS A 409 27.49 -17.60 -8.20
C LYS A 409 28.01 -17.12 -6.85
N GLY A 410 27.24 -16.28 -6.20
CA GLY A 410 27.48 -15.81 -4.85
C GLY A 410 27.17 -16.91 -3.85
N MET A 411 27.86 -16.87 -2.71
CA MET A 411 27.62 -17.85 -1.68
C MET A 411 26.40 -17.48 -0.84
N HIS A 412 25.41 -18.36 -0.81
CA HIS A 412 24.22 -18.21 0.04
C HIS A 412 24.62 -18.43 1.51
N TRP A 413 24.52 -17.37 2.32
CA TRP A 413 24.92 -17.45 3.74
C TRP A 413 23.81 -18.01 4.63
N CYS A 414 22.54 -17.76 4.30
CA CYS A 414 21.37 -18.40 4.89
C CYS A 414 20.39 -18.89 3.81
N SER A 415 19.45 -19.75 4.22
CA SER A 415 18.43 -20.29 3.32
C SER A 415 17.40 -19.23 2.91
N TRP A 416 16.80 -19.40 1.73
CA TRP A 416 15.72 -18.52 1.29
C TRP A 416 14.51 -18.57 2.23
N LYS A 417 14.17 -19.76 2.75
CA LYS A 417 13.11 -19.93 3.76
C LYS A 417 13.35 -19.08 5.01
N ALA A 418 14.59 -18.99 5.50
CA ALA A 418 14.93 -18.13 6.65
C ALA A 418 14.80 -16.62 6.32
N LEU A 419 15.18 -16.20 5.11
CA LEU A 419 14.99 -14.81 4.67
C LEU A 419 13.51 -14.42 4.50
N SER A 420 12.65 -15.38 4.13
CA SER A 420 11.21 -15.17 3.97
C SER A 420 10.42 -15.15 5.28
N VAL A 421 11.05 -15.45 6.42
CA VAL A 421 10.45 -15.26 7.75
C VAL A 421 10.19 -13.76 8.00
N SER A 422 9.21 -13.44 8.86
CA SER A 422 8.92 -12.06 9.25
C SER A 422 10.13 -11.36 9.86
N LYS A 423 10.27 -10.06 9.59
CA LYS A 423 11.23 -9.18 10.25
C LYS A 423 11.09 -9.14 11.76
N GLU A 424 9.90 -9.47 12.27
CA GLU A 424 9.59 -9.49 13.72
C GLU A 424 10.08 -10.77 14.41
N THR A 425 10.38 -11.85 13.67
CA THR A 425 10.66 -13.18 14.26
C THR A 425 11.98 -13.82 13.86
N CYS A 426 12.66 -13.34 12.80
CA CYS A 426 14.11 -13.50 12.53
C CYS A 426 14.47 -13.14 11.08
N GLY A 427 13.53 -13.24 10.14
CA GLY A 427 13.83 -13.11 8.71
C GLY A 427 13.96 -11.67 8.19
N MET A 428 14.06 -11.56 6.87
CA MET A 428 14.14 -10.29 6.15
C MET A 428 12.79 -9.82 5.59
N GLY A 429 11.73 -10.63 5.76
CA GLY A 429 10.40 -10.34 5.24
C GLY A 429 10.29 -10.42 3.71
N PHE A 430 11.14 -11.22 3.05
CA PHE A 430 10.87 -11.58 1.66
C PHE A 430 9.58 -12.42 1.58
N ARG A 431 8.86 -12.30 0.47
CA ARG A 431 7.62 -13.05 0.27
C ARG A 431 7.97 -14.41 -0.31
N ASP A 432 7.51 -15.47 0.34
CA ASP A 432 7.39 -16.77 -0.32
C ASP A 432 6.39 -16.62 -1.46
N LEU A 433 6.87 -16.78 -2.70
CA LEU A 433 6.02 -16.59 -3.87
C LEU A 433 4.94 -17.67 -3.98
N ASN A 434 5.15 -18.87 -3.42
CA ASN A 434 4.15 -19.91 -3.39
C ASN A 434 3.00 -19.55 -2.43
N SER A 435 3.30 -19.24 -1.17
CA SER A 435 2.29 -18.78 -0.21
C SER A 435 1.60 -17.48 -0.67
N PHE A 436 2.31 -16.56 -1.31
CA PHE A 436 1.72 -15.35 -1.86
C PHE A 436 0.74 -15.62 -3.00
N ASN A 437 1.04 -16.58 -3.88
CA ASN A 437 0.12 -17.00 -4.94
C ASN A 437 -1.14 -17.68 -4.38
N ILE A 438 -0.99 -18.54 -3.36
CA ILE A 438 -2.15 -19.16 -2.69
C ILE A 438 -3.02 -18.09 -2.01
N ALA A 439 -2.42 -17.10 -1.34
CA ALA A 439 -3.16 -15.99 -0.73
C ALA A 439 -3.86 -15.09 -1.79
N LEU A 440 -3.28 -14.91 -2.98
CA LEU A 440 -3.94 -14.22 -4.10
C LEU A 440 -5.15 -15.01 -4.64
N LEU A 441 -5.02 -16.33 -4.77
CA LEU A 441 -6.12 -17.22 -5.19
C LEU A 441 -7.23 -17.28 -4.13
N ALA A 442 -6.86 -17.30 -2.84
CA ALA A 442 -7.81 -17.23 -1.73
C ALA A 442 -8.59 -15.91 -1.72
N LYS A 443 -7.98 -14.77 -2.12
CA LYS A 443 -8.74 -13.52 -2.30
C LYS A 443 -9.84 -13.66 -3.36
N GLN A 444 -9.58 -14.40 -4.43
CA GLN A 444 -10.58 -14.65 -5.48
C GLN A 444 -11.66 -15.62 -4.97
N GLY A 445 -11.30 -16.68 -4.24
CA GLY A 445 -12.26 -17.56 -3.57
C GLY A 445 -13.16 -16.82 -2.56
N TRP A 446 -12.58 -15.92 -1.76
CA TRP A 446 -13.32 -15.05 -0.84
C TRP A 446 -14.33 -14.15 -1.57
N ARG A 447 -13.94 -13.61 -2.73
CA ARG A 447 -14.81 -12.80 -3.58
C ARG A 447 -16.01 -13.58 -4.12
N LEU A 448 -15.88 -14.89 -4.39
CA LEU A 448 -17.01 -15.75 -4.77
C LEU A 448 -18.04 -15.90 -3.64
N LEU A 449 -17.60 -15.83 -2.38
CA LEU A 449 -18.49 -15.88 -1.20
C LEU A 449 -19.17 -14.53 -0.94
N ARG A 450 -18.43 -13.42 -1.10
CA ARG A 450 -18.98 -12.06 -0.84
C ARG A 450 -19.89 -11.56 -1.96
N ASN A 451 -19.60 -11.90 -3.21
CA ASN A 451 -20.33 -11.42 -4.39
C ASN A 451 -20.96 -12.58 -5.18
N PRO A 452 -21.90 -13.36 -4.61
CA PRO A 452 -22.50 -14.53 -5.27
C PRO A 452 -23.26 -14.18 -6.55
N ASN A 453 -23.76 -12.95 -6.66
CA ASN A 453 -24.48 -12.43 -7.83
C ASN A 453 -23.56 -11.98 -8.98
N SER A 454 -22.24 -11.96 -8.79
CA SER A 454 -21.30 -11.63 -9.87
C SER A 454 -21.37 -12.64 -11.02
N LEU A 455 -21.16 -12.18 -12.26
CA LEU A 455 -21.20 -13.02 -13.46
C LEU A 455 -20.25 -14.23 -13.36
N LEU A 456 -19.06 -14.05 -12.76
CA LEU A 456 -18.11 -15.12 -12.47
C LEU A 456 -18.67 -16.13 -11.46
N ALA A 457 -19.21 -15.67 -10.32
CA ALA A 457 -19.73 -16.55 -9.27
C ALA A 457 -20.96 -17.34 -9.76
N ARG A 458 -21.90 -16.70 -10.46
CA ARG A 458 -23.06 -17.37 -11.11
C ARG A 458 -22.59 -18.44 -12.11
N THR A 459 -21.57 -18.14 -12.91
CA THR A 459 -21.02 -19.09 -13.89
C THR A 459 -20.30 -20.27 -13.25
N LEU A 460 -19.49 -20.04 -12.20
CA LEU A 460 -18.80 -21.12 -11.47
C LEU A 460 -19.79 -21.97 -10.65
N LYS A 461 -20.77 -21.37 -9.98
CA LYS A 461 -21.83 -22.08 -9.24
C LYS A 461 -22.59 -23.04 -10.15
N ALA A 462 -23.07 -22.54 -11.30
CA ALA A 462 -23.79 -23.34 -12.29
C ALA A 462 -22.98 -24.54 -12.85
N LYS A 463 -21.64 -24.44 -12.87
CA LYS A 463 -20.74 -25.46 -13.42
C LYS A 463 -20.26 -26.47 -12.39
N TYR A 464 -19.82 -26.01 -11.21
CA TYR A 464 -19.05 -26.80 -10.25
C TYR A 464 -19.75 -27.06 -8.91
N TYR A 465 -20.71 -26.23 -8.48
CA TYR A 465 -21.37 -26.37 -7.18
C TYR A 465 -22.84 -25.91 -7.26
N LYS A 466 -23.66 -26.66 -8.00
CA LYS A 466 -25.04 -26.27 -8.31
C LYS A 466 -25.96 -26.22 -7.09
N SER A 467 -25.88 -27.25 -6.25
CA SER A 467 -26.74 -27.51 -5.09
C SER A 467 -26.04 -27.25 -3.74
N SER A 468 -24.85 -26.64 -3.77
CA SER A 468 -24.02 -26.40 -2.59
C SER A 468 -23.27 -25.08 -2.73
N ASP A 469 -22.51 -24.71 -1.70
CA ASP A 469 -21.67 -23.51 -1.72
C ASP A 469 -20.21 -23.83 -2.08
N PHE A 470 -19.46 -22.78 -2.45
CA PHE A 470 -18.03 -22.89 -2.73
C PHE A 470 -17.26 -23.58 -1.59
N LEU A 471 -17.61 -23.34 -0.33
CA LEU A 471 -17.01 -23.99 0.84
C LEU A 471 -17.36 -25.50 0.97
N LYS A 472 -18.47 -25.95 0.40
CA LYS A 472 -18.87 -27.37 0.37
C LYS A 472 -18.58 -28.04 -0.99
N SER A 473 -18.01 -27.32 -1.95
CA SER A 473 -17.73 -27.81 -3.30
C SER A 473 -16.58 -28.83 -3.39
N GLU A 474 -16.76 -29.86 -4.21
CA GLU A 474 -15.73 -30.83 -4.58
C GLU A 474 -14.95 -30.42 -5.83
N LEU A 475 -13.83 -31.09 -6.09
CA LEU A 475 -13.01 -30.80 -7.27
C LEU A 475 -13.67 -31.29 -8.58
N GLY A 476 -14.33 -32.46 -8.54
CA GLY A 476 -14.97 -33.10 -9.69
C GLY A 476 -14.00 -33.73 -10.72
N ASN A 477 -14.55 -34.42 -11.72
CA ASN A 477 -13.78 -35.29 -12.62
C ASN A 477 -13.10 -34.56 -13.79
N LEU A 478 -13.65 -33.42 -14.25
CA LEU A 478 -13.12 -32.62 -15.38
C LEU A 478 -12.99 -31.13 -15.02
N PRO A 479 -12.08 -30.75 -14.10
CA PRO A 479 -11.99 -29.38 -13.63
C PRO A 479 -10.97 -28.57 -14.43
N SER A 480 -11.32 -27.31 -14.70
CA SER A 480 -10.45 -26.37 -15.39
C SER A 480 -9.20 -26.06 -14.57
N PHE A 481 -8.18 -25.47 -15.20
CA PHE A 481 -7.00 -25.00 -14.45
C PHE A 481 -7.36 -23.88 -13.46
N THR A 482 -8.31 -23.02 -13.84
CA THR A 482 -8.88 -21.96 -12.99
C THR A 482 -9.54 -22.56 -11.74
N TRP A 483 -10.46 -23.52 -11.90
CA TRP A 483 -11.15 -24.17 -10.79
C TRP A 483 -10.18 -24.95 -9.90
N LYS A 484 -9.24 -25.71 -10.47
CA LYS A 484 -8.17 -26.38 -9.70
C LYS A 484 -7.38 -25.41 -8.83
N SER A 485 -7.08 -24.22 -9.36
CA SER A 485 -6.30 -23.20 -8.64
C SER A 485 -7.12 -22.53 -7.53
N LEU A 486 -8.38 -22.19 -7.79
CA LEU A 486 -9.29 -21.62 -6.78
C LEU A 486 -9.61 -22.63 -5.67
N TRP A 487 -9.88 -23.88 -6.04
CA TRP A 487 -10.18 -24.96 -5.10
C TRP A 487 -8.95 -25.31 -4.24
N ALA A 488 -7.73 -25.29 -4.78
CA ALA A 488 -6.51 -25.47 -3.98
C ALA A 488 -6.33 -24.39 -2.89
N ALA A 489 -6.86 -23.19 -3.10
CA ALA A 489 -6.82 -22.10 -2.11
C ALA A 489 -7.98 -22.14 -1.09
N LYS A 490 -8.98 -23.02 -1.28
CA LYS A 490 -10.14 -23.19 -0.40
C LYS A 490 -9.75 -23.54 1.04
N GLY A 491 -8.71 -24.36 1.23
CA GLY A 491 -8.23 -24.75 2.57
C GLY A 491 -7.78 -23.56 3.42
N LEU A 492 -7.13 -22.57 2.81
CA LEU A 492 -6.73 -21.33 3.51
C LEU A 492 -7.96 -20.52 3.96
N ILE A 493 -9.02 -20.50 3.15
CA ILE A 493 -10.26 -19.80 3.49
C ILE A 493 -10.93 -20.49 4.68
N LEU A 494 -11.11 -21.81 4.64
CA LEU A 494 -11.66 -22.61 5.76
C LEU A 494 -10.86 -22.45 7.06
N GLN A 495 -9.55 -22.22 6.97
CA GLN A 495 -8.70 -22.06 8.14
C GLN A 495 -8.89 -20.72 8.84
N GLY A 496 -8.94 -19.60 8.11
CA GLY A 496 -9.02 -18.24 8.67
C GLY A 496 -10.42 -17.59 8.63
N MET A 497 -11.42 -18.25 8.07
CA MET A 497 -12.81 -17.81 8.18
C MET A 497 -13.39 -18.13 9.57
N GLY A 498 -14.35 -17.31 9.98
CA GLY A 498 -15.27 -17.62 11.06
C GLY A 498 -16.61 -16.90 10.84
N TRP A 499 -17.53 -17.07 11.77
CA TRP A 499 -18.86 -16.47 11.75
C TRP A 499 -18.94 -15.26 12.68
N ARG A 500 -19.69 -14.24 12.26
CA ARG A 500 -20.19 -13.17 13.12
C ARG A 500 -21.66 -13.47 13.40
N ILE A 501 -22.01 -13.43 14.68
CA ILE A 501 -23.34 -13.83 15.16
C ILE A 501 -24.35 -12.73 14.88
N GLY A 502 -25.41 -13.10 14.20
CA GLY A 502 -26.62 -12.34 13.95
C GLY A 502 -27.75 -12.91 14.78
N ASP A 503 -28.65 -13.69 14.18
CA ASP A 503 -29.75 -14.33 14.89
C ASP A 503 -29.38 -15.67 15.53
N GLY A 504 -28.17 -16.18 15.30
CA GLY A 504 -27.61 -17.37 15.94
C GLY A 504 -28.24 -18.69 15.51
N LYS A 505 -29.11 -18.67 14.48
CA LYS A 505 -29.88 -19.86 14.06
C LYS A 505 -29.12 -20.77 13.09
N THR A 506 -28.09 -20.25 12.42
CA THR A 506 -27.40 -20.99 11.33
C THR A 506 -26.02 -21.51 11.72
N VAL A 507 -25.48 -21.04 12.86
CA VAL A 507 -24.13 -21.32 13.31
C VAL A 507 -24.17 -22.32 14.47
N SER A 508 -23.53 -23.47 14.28
CA SER A 508 -23.45 -24.50 15.32
C SER A 508 -22.45 -24.13 16.40
N ILE A 509 -22.80 -24.31 17.67
CA ILE A 509 -21.93 -23.99 18.82
C ILE A 509 -20.59 -24.71 18.71
N TRP A 510 -20.62 -26.00 18.33
CA TRP A 510 -19.48 -26.93 18.44
C TRP A 510 -18.71 -27.14 17.13
N ASN A 511 -19.36 -26.96 15.98
CA ASN A 511 -18.78 -27.28 14.67
C ASN A 511 -18.22 -26.06 13.92
N ASP A 512 -18.74 -24.87 14.21
CA ASP A 512 -18.36 -23.64 13.53
C ASP A 512 -17.37 -22.78 14.34
N LYS A 513 -16.54 -22.01 13.64
CA LYS A 513 -15.63 -21.03 14.27
C LYS A 513 -16.33 -19.70 14.44
N TRP A 514 -16.73 -19.33 15.64
CA TRP A 514 -17.40 -18.06 15.91
C TRP A 514 -16.79 -17.26 17.07
N ILE A 515 -16.12 -17.93 18.01
CA ILE A 515 -15.44 -17.29 19.14
C ILE A 515 -14.23 -16.46 18.67
N PRO A 516 -13.99 -15.26 19.22
CA PRO A 516 -12.81 -14.45 18.88
C PRO A 516 -11.46 -15.11 19.21
N GLY A 517 -10.65 -15.30 18.15
CA GLY A 517 -9.28 -15.82 18.20
C GLY A 517 -9.18 -17.31 17.84
N ASN A 518 -7.94 -17.82 17.77
CA ASN A 518 -7.65 -19.20 17.37
C ASN A 518 -7.87 -20.21 18.52
N GLU A 519 -9.07 -20.23 19.10
CA GLU A 519 -9.49 -21.24 20.07
C GLU A 519 -10.46 -22.22 19.41
N THR A 520 -10.12 -23.51 19.49
CA THR A 520 -10.95 -24.62 19.02
C THR A 520 -11.67 -25.23 20.22
N LEU A 521 -13.00 -25.23 20.21
CA LEU A 521 -13.79 -26.04 21.12
C LEU A 521 -13.53 -27.52 20.79
N ASN A 522 -13.10 -28.30 21.78
CA ASN A 522 -12.95 -29.74 21.61
C ASN A 522 -14.32 -30.41 21.69
N SER A 523 -14.67 -31.19 20.67
CA SER A 523 -15.93 -31.93 20.59
C SER A 523 -16.13 -32.96 21.72
N GLN A 524 -15.13 -33.23 22.55
CA GLN A 524 -15.27 -34.11 23.72
C GLN A 524 -16.22 -33.53 24.80
N ASN A 525 -16.50 -32.23 24.78
CA ASN A 525 -17.49 -31.62 25.69
C ASN A 525 -18.95 -31.83 25.26
N SER A 526 -19.23 -32.32 24.04
CA SER A 526 -20.63 -32.51 23.58
C SER A 526 -21.41 -33.54 24.39
N ASN A 527 -20.72 -34.48 25.02
CA ASN A 527 -21.34 -35.64 25.68
C ASN A 527 -22.07 -35.33 26.99
N MET A 528 -21.98 -34.10 27.52
CA MET A 528 -22.67 -33.68 28.75
C MET A 528 -23.90 -32.79 28.51
N ASN A 529 -23.98 -32.09 27.38
CA ASN A 529 -25.01 -31.07 27.11
C ASN A 529 -25.77 -31.39 25.80
N SER A 530 -26.69 -32.36 25.85
CA SER A 530 -27.46 -32.84 24.67
C SER A 530 -28.44 -31.84 24.06
N ASN A 531 -28.64 -30.68 24.68
CA ASN A 531 -29.71 -29.73 24.34
C ASN A 531 -29.20 -28.41 23.74
N LEU A 532 -27.91 -28.30 23.42
CA LEU A 532 -27.27 -27.07 22.90
C LEU A 532 -26.64 -27.35 21.54
N GLU A 533 -27.33 -27.00 20.44
CA GLU A 533 -26.85 -27.22 19.07
C GLU A 533 -26.40 -25.93 18.38
N ASN A 534 -27.19 -24.85 18.51
CA ASN A 534 -27.05 -23.60 17.78
C ASN A 534 -26.90 -22.42 18.74
N ILE A 535 -26.27 -21.34 18.28
CA ILE A 535 -25.90 -20.21 19.17
C ILE A 535 -27.11 -19.47 19.74
N VAL A 536 -28.27 -19.54 19.07
CA VAL A 536 -29.55 -19.05 19.61
C VAL A 536 -29.91 -19.69 20.97
N ASP A 537 -29.45 -20.90 21.25
CA ASP A 537 -29.67 -21.62 22.51
C ASP A 537 -28.87 -21.00 23.70
N LEU A 538 -27.96 -20.07 23.43
CA LEU A 538 -27.16 -19.32 24.41
C LEU A 538 -27.70 -17.90 24.69
N PHE A 539 -28.85 -17.54 24.13
CA PHE A 539 -29.49 -16.23 24.34
C PHE A 539 -30.52 -16.26 25.48
N GLU A 540 -30.63 -15.13 26.18
CA GLU A 540 -31.64 -14.91 27.20
C GLU A 540 -33.06 -14.92 26.58
N SER A 541 -34.02 -15.57 27.24
CA SER A 541 -35.38 -15.71 26.71
C SER A 541 -36.05 -14.35 26.49
N ASN A 542 -36.44 -14.08 25.23
CA ASN A 542 -37.04 -12.82 24.75
C ASN A 542 -36.12 -11.57 24.81
N VAL A 543 -34.82 -11.71 25.13
CA VAL A 543 -33.88 -10.58 25.20
C VAL A 543 -32.65 -10.88 24.35
N ARG A 544 -32.24 -9.93 23.50
CA ARG A 544 -31.10 -10.07 22.59
C ARG A 544 -29.75 -9.85 23.31
N LYS A 545 -29.51 -10.68 24.32
CA LYS A 545 -28.31 -10.74 25.17
C LYS A 545 -27.88 -12.19 25.35
N TRP A 546 -26.62 -12.38 25.70
CA TRP A 546 -26.11 -13.67 26.17
C TRP A 546 -26.71 -14.00 27.54
N ASP A 547 -27.15 -15.24 27.73
CA ASP A 547 -27.42 -15.77 29.07
C ASP A 547 -26.08 -15.96 29.79
N GLU A 548 -25.76 -15.05 30.72
CA GLU A 548 -24.45 -15.00 31.37
C GLU A 548 -24.19 -16.23 32.25
N ASP A 549 -25.22 -16.75 32.92
CA ASP A 549 -25.09 -17.93 33.78
C ASP A 549 -24.94 -19.21 32.94
N LEU A 550 -25.74 -19.37 31.89
CA LEU A 550 -25.63 -20.51 30.97
C LEU A 550 -24.27 -20.55 30.27
N VAL A 551 -23.76 -19.40 29.80
CA VAL A 551 -22.44 -19.30 29.15
C VAL A 551 -21.32 -19.61 30.14
N ARG A 552 -21.39 -19.10 31.38
CA ARG A 552 -20.37 -19.37 32.42
C ARG A 552 -20.38 -20.82 32.92
N ASN A 553 -21.54 -21.47 32.93
CA ASN A 553 -21.66 -22.89 33.30
C ASN A 553 -21.27 -23.84 32.16
N THR A 554 -21.42 -23.44 30.89
CA THR A 554 -21.13 -24.29 29.72
C THR A 554 -19.67 -24.24 29.27
N PHE A 555 -19.00 -23.09 29.44
CA PHE A 555 -17.65 -22.85 28.91
C PHE A 555 -16.63 -22.54 30.00
N THR A 556 -15.34 -22.81 29.75
CA THR A 556 -14.27 -22.37 30.66
C THR A 556 -14.28 -20.85 30.82
N ALA A 557 -13.91 -20.33 31.99
CA ALA A 557 -13.99 -18.89 32.30
C ALA A 557 -13.40 -17.99 31.20
N ARG A 558 -12.23 -18.35 30.65
CA ARG A 558 -11.57 -17.65 29.53
C ARG A 558 -12.39 -17.65 28.23
N VAL A 559 -13.12 -18.73 27.93
CA VAL A 559 -13.98 -18.82 26.75
C VAL A 559 -15.29 -18.08 27.00
N ALA A 560 -15.89 -18.22 28.19
CA ALA A 560 -17.09 -17.49 28.60
C ALA A 560 -16.88 -15.96 28.51
N GLU A 561 -15.79 -15.42 29.05
CA GLU A 561 -15.44 -13.99 28.92
C GLU A 561 -15.38 -13.51 27.47
N LYS A 562 -14.85 -14.34 26.55
CA LYS A 562 -14.81 -14.04 25.12
C LYS A 562 -16.18 -14.07 24.47
N ILE A 563 -17.05 -15.03 24.83
CA ILE A 563 -18.42 -15.09 24.31
C ILE A 563 -19.20 -13.85 24.75
N LEU A 564 -19.14 -13.51 26.04
CA LEU A 564 -19.80 -12.33 26.62
C LEU A 564 -19.29 -11.00 26.04
N SER A 565 -18.07 -10.98 25.49
CA SER A 565 -17.51 -9.81 24.79
C SER A 565 -18.00 -9.62 23.34
N ILE A 566 -18.73 -10.57 22.76
CA ILE A 566 -19.26 -10.46 21.39
C ILE A 566 -20.48 -9.54 21.41
N PRO A 567 -20.42 -8.36 20.74
CA PRO A 567 -21.56 -7.45 20.71
C PRO A 567 -22.66 -8.01 19.80
N LEU A 568 -23.88 -8.09 20.33
CA LEU A 568 -25.10 -8.40 19.59
C LEU A 568 -25.78 -7.08 19.19
N SER A 569 -26.04 -6.89 17.89
CA SER A 569 -26.80 -5.74 17.38
C SER A 569 -28.22 -5.76 17.95
N ARG A 570 -28.78 -4.61 18.33
CA ARG A 570 -30.18 -4.50 18.77
C ARG A 570 -31.16 -5.01 17.72
N ASN A 571 -30.84 -4.82 16.44
CA ASN A 571 -31.69 -5.24 15.33
C ASN A 571 -31.29 -6.60 14.75
N LEU A 572 -32.30 -7.42 14.45
CA LEU A 572 -32.12 -8.71 13.80
C LEU A 572 -31.37 -8.58 12.47
N HIS A 573 -30.46 -9.51 12.21
CA HIS A 573 -29.79 -9.74 10.94
C HIS A 573 -29.33 -11.20 10.89
N GLU A 574 -29.10 -11.71 9.69
CA GLU A 574 -28.56 -13.06 9.49
C GLU A 574 -27.12 -13.18 10.02
N ASP A 575 -26.71 -14.39 10.39
CA ASP A 575 -25.30 -14.70 10.68
C ASP A 575 -24.47 -14.56 9.39
N PHE A 576 -23.22 -14.07 9.48
CA PHE A 576 -22.39 -13.88 8.28
C PHE A 576 -20.92 -14.24 8.45
N VAL A 577 -20.32 -14.71 7.37
CA VAL A 577 -18.91 -15.15 7.34
C VAL A 577 -17.95 -13.95 7.30
N ILE A 578 -16.98 -13.95 8.21
CA ILE A 578 -15.91 -12.97 8.39
C ILE A 578 -14.52 -13.63 8.31
N TRP A 579 -13.51 -12.82 8.01
CA TRP A 579 -12.10 -13.23 8.06
C TRP A 579 -11.51 -12.88 9.43
N GLN A 580 -11.20 -13.88 10.26
CA GLN A 580 -10.82 -13.66 11.67
C GLN A 580 -9.39 -13.06 11.84
N GLU A 581 -8.53 -13.18 10.83
CA GLU A 581 -7.13 -12.71 10.86
C GLU A 581 -6.96 -11.18 10.61
N GLU A 582 -8.05 -10.43 10.41
CA GLU A 582 -8.08 -8.97 10.34
C GLU A 582 -9.28 -8.42 11.12
N PRO A 583 -9.12 -7.39 11.98
CA PRO A 583 -10.25 -6.80 12.74
C PRO A 583 -11.40 -6.28 11.88
N THR A 584 -11.12 -5.95 10.61
CA THR A 584 -12.13 -5.51 9.62
C THR A 584 -13.08 -6.63 9.18
N GLY A 585 -12.78 -7.90 9.49
CA GLY A 585 -13.53 -9.06 8.99
C GLY A 585 -13.39 -9.31 7.48
N GLU A 586 -12.45 -8.63 6.83
CA GLU A 586 -12.20 -8.73 5.39
C GLU A 586 -10.91 -9.48 5.06
N PHE A 587 -10.95 -10.33 4.04
CA PHE A 587 -9.75 -11.03 3.57
C PHE A 587 -8.74 -10.07 2.96
N SER A 588 -7.53 -10.06 3.53
CA SER A 588 -6.35 -9.39 2.95
C SER A 588 -5.32 -10.43 2.51
N VAL A 589 -4.64 -10.18 1.38
CA VAL A 589 -3.54 -11.05 0.91
C VAL A 589 -2.41 -11.09 1.94
N ARG A 590 -2.27 -10.04 2.77
CA ARG A 590 -1.27 -9.95 3.84
C ARG A 590 -1.60 -10.91 5.00
N SER A 591 -2.84 -10.95 5.46
CA SER A 591 -3.26 -11.90 6.51
C SER A 591 -3.31 -13.33 5.99
N GLY A 592 -3.84 -13.58 4.79
CA GLY A 592 -3.79 -14.90 4.15
C GLY A 592 -2.35 -15.44 4.01
N HIS A 593 -1.39 -14.60 3.58
CA HIS A 593 0.02 -14.98 3.55
C HIS A 593 0.60 -15.19 4.96
N ARG A 594 0.21 -14.37 5.96
CA ARG A 594 0.67 -14.51 7.36
C ARG A 594 0.25 -15.88 7.91
N LEU A 595 -1.01 -16.26 7.75
CA LEU A 595 -1.56 -17.53 8.21
C LEU A 595 -0.81 -18.72 7.57
N LEU A 596 -0.60 -18.70 6.24
CA LEU A 596 0.25 -19.69 5.56
C LEU A 596 1.69 -19.74 6.10
N SER A 597 2.28 -18.58 6.42
CA SER A 597 3.65 -18.48 6.92
C SER A 597 3.83 -19.04 8.32
N GLN A 598 2.76 -19.12 9.12
CA GLN A 598 2.77 -19.66 10.48
C GLN A 598 2.71 -21.20 10.48
N ILE A 599 1.96 -21.81 9.56
CA ILE A 599 1.74 -23.27 9.45
C ILE A 599 3.06 -24.07 9.28
N GLY A 600 4.13 -23.42 8.80
CA GLY A 600 5.43 -24.05 8.54
C GLY A 600 6.60 -23.53 9.37
N GLN A 601 6.34 -22.79 10.46
CA GLN A 601 7.38 -22.29 11.39
C GLN A 601 7.52 -23.21 12.61
N ILE A 602 8.73 -23.76 12.76
CA ILE A 602 9.26 -24.20 14.05
C ILE A 602 9.20 -22.98 15.00
N GLN A 603 8.83 -23.17 16.26
CA GLN A 603 8.88 -22.11 17.28
C GLN A 603 10.29 -21.50 17.32
N ILE A 604 10.46 -20.31 16.73
CA ILE A 604 11.66 -19.51 16.92
C ILE A 604 11.52 -18.85 18.30
N GLN A 605 12.58 -18.92 19.11
CA GLN A 605 12.62 -18.39 20.47
C GLN A 605 12.00 -16.99 20.55
N ASP A 606 10.85 -16.85 21.24
CA ASP A 606 10.16 -15.56 21.44
C ASP A 606 11.07 -14.51 22.12
N ASN A 607 12.11 -14.98 22.82
CA ASN A 607 13.12 -14.20 23.54
C ASN A 607 13.70 -13.01 22.75
N PHE A 608 13.87 -13.10 21.43
CA PHE A 608 14.50 -12.04 20.61
C PHE A 608 13.52 -11.16 19.81
N LYS A 609 12.21 -11.30 20.03
CA LYS A 609 11.17 -10.52 19.31
C LYS A 609 11.26 -9.01 19.57
N LYS A 610 11.65 -8.63 20.81
CA LYS A 610 11.89 -7.25 21.23
C LYS A 610 13.11 -6.66 20.50
N PHE A 611 14.26 -7.36 20.50
CA PHE A 611 15.46 -7.04 19.70
C PHE A 611 15.11 -6.71 18.25
N TYR A 612 14.38 -7.59 17.54
CA TYR A 612 14.02 -7.35 16.14
C TYR A 612 13.14 -6.11 15.96
N LYS A 613 12.12 -5.94 16.81
CA LYS A 613 11.27 -4.74 16.80
C LYS A 613 12.09 -3.47 17.01
N ARG A 614 13.08 -3.50 17.91
CA ARG A 614 14.00 -2.37 18.16
C ARG A 614 14.87 -2.10 16.92
N LEU A 615 15.59 -3.11 16.43
CA LEU A 615 16.54 -3.00 15.32
C LEU A 615 15.92 -2.39 14.06
N TRP A 616 14.73 -2.85 13.66
CA TRP A 616 14.08 -2.34 12.46
C TRP A 616 13.52 -0.92 12.63
N ASN A 617 13.17 -0.53 13.86
CA ASN A 617 12.66 0.80 14.20
C ASN A 617 13.75 1.84 14.50
N VAL A 618 15.02 1.47 14.74
CA VAL A 618 16.11 2.45 14.91
C VAL A 618 16.20 3.36 13.69
N ASP A 619 16.32 4.67 13.88
CA ASP A 619 16.49 5.63 12.80
C ASP A 619 17.92 5.57 12.20
N LEU A 620 18.13 4.61 11.29
CA LEU A 620 19.40 4.36 10.61
C LEU A 620 19.20 3.87 9.16
N PRO A 621 20.15 4.12 8.25
CA PRO A 621 20.17 3.56 6.90
C PRO A 621 20.05 2.02 6.88
N ALA A 622 19.29 1.50 5.91
CA ALA A 622 19.02 0.06 5.79
C ALA A 622 20.29 -0.80 5.75
N LYS A 623 21.39 -0.32 5.15
CA LYS A 623 22.70 -1.02 5.11
C LYS A 623 23.19 -1.42 6.51
N ILE A 624 23.03 -0.53 7.50
CA ILE A 624 23.53 -0.73 8.87
C ILE A 624 22.67 -1.77 9.61
N LYS A 625 21.35 -1.64 9.49
CA LYS A 625 20.38 -2.61 10.02
C LYS A 625 20.62 -4.01 9.47
N ILE A 626 20.88 -4.11 8.16
CA ILE A 626 21.19 -5.37 7.48
C ILE A 626 22.53 -5.94 7.96
N THR A 627 23.58 -5.13 8.17
CA THR A 627 24.85 -5.64 8.73
C THR A 627 24.68 -6.18 10.15
N THR A 628 23.94 -5.48 11.01
CA THR A 628 23.64 -5.92 12.39
C THR A 628 22.80 -7.20 12.38
N TRP A 629 21.79 -7.29 11.52
CA TRP A 629 21.01 -8.51 11.31
C TRP A 629 21.90 -9.68 10.83
N ARG A 630 22.83 -9.43 9.89
CA ARG A 630 23.75 -10.45 9.39
C ARG A 630 24.76 -10.93 10.44
N SER A 631 25.19 -10.10 11.39
CA SER A 631 26.07 -10.56 12.47
C SER A 631 25.31 -11.45 13.46
N PHE A 632 24.10 -11.07 13.85
CA PHE A 632 23.20 -11.89 14.68
C PHE A 632 22.95 -13.28 14.06
N CYS A 633 22.59 -13.33 12.78
CA CYS A 633 22.35 -14.60 12.06
C CYS A 633 23.63 -15.36 11.65
N ASN A 634 24.83 -14.94 12.09
CA ASN A 634 26.13 -15.46 11.67
C ASN A 634 26.31 -15.58 10.13
N CYS A 635 25.72 -14.63 9.39
CA CYS A 635 25.65 -14.60 7.93
C CYS A 635 26.74 -13.71 7.29
N LEU A 636 27.89 -13.57 7.95
CA LEU A 636 29.01 -12.73 7.51
C LEU A 636 30.25 -13.60 7.18
N PRO A 637 31.03 -13.24 6.13
CA PRO A 637 32.30 -13.89 5.79
C PRO A 637 33.45 -13.53 6.75
N ASN A 638 33.32 -13.89 8.03
CA ASN A 638 34.46 -14.00 8.96
C ASN A 638 35.31 -15.24 8.60
N TYR A 639 36.56 -15.31 9.08
CA TYR A 639 37.47 -16.40 8.68
C TYR A 639 37.00 -17.75 9.22
N SER A 640 36.39 -17.82 10.40
CA SER A 640 35.82 -19.07 10.94
C SER A 640 34.79 -19.69 9.99
N ASN A 641 33.80 -18.90 9.54
CA ASN A 641 32.77 -19.39 8.62
C ASN A 641 33.33 -19.72 7.23
N LEU A 642 34.37 -19.01 6.77
CA LEU A 642 35.06 -19.32 5.51
C LEU A 642 35.90 -20.60 5.61
N TYR A 643 36.49 -20.88 6.77
CA TYR A 643 37.20 -22.12 7.07
C TYR A 643 36.25 -23.32 7.15
N TYR A 644 35.13 -23.21 7.88
CA TYR A 644 34.10 -24.27 7.92
C TYR A 644 33.54 -24.60 6.53
N ARG A 645 33.46 -23.61 5.63
CA ARG A 645 33.06 -23.80 4.22
C ARG A 645 34.23 -24.15 3.28
N ARG A 646 35.42 -24.46 3.83
CA ARG A 646 36.63 -24.91 3.12
C ARG A 646 37.17 -23.92 2.07
N LEU A 647 36.91 -22.62 2.24
CA LEU A 647 37.34 -21.56 1.31
C LEU A 647 38.68 -20.90 1.70
N MET A 648 39.14 -21.03 2.95
CA MET A 648 40.44 -20.57 3.40
C MET A 648 41.05 -21.53 4.41
N ARG A 649 42.38 -21.49 4.54
CA ARG A 649 43.17 -22.26 5.52
C ARG A 649 43.54 -21.45 6.77
N ALA A 650 43.61 -20.12 6.66
CA ALA A 650 43.91 -19.24 7.79
C ALA A 650 42.63 -18.88 8.56
N VAL A 651 42.68 -18.99 9.89
CA VAL A 651 41.56 -18.70 10.80
C VAL A 651 41.80 -17.47 11.69
N ASN A 652 43.05 -17.06 11.91
CA ASN A 652 43.41 -15.95 12.78
C ASN A 652 42.92 -14.59 12.23
N CYS A 653 42.48 -13.72 13.11
CA CYS A 653 42.01 -12.38 12.78
C CYS A 653 43.13 -11.50 12.22
N ARG A 654 42.91 -10.90 11.03
CA ARG A 654 43.87 -9.98 10.39
C ARG A 654 44.05 -8.64 11.10
N ARG A 655 43.29 -8.36 12.15
CA ARG A 655 43.36 -7.09 12.91
C ARG A 655 44.27 -7.19 14.12
N CYS A 656 44.16 -8.27 14.91
CA CYS A 656 44.97 -8.48 16.11
C CYS A 656 46.05 -9.56 15.94
N HIS A 657 45.92 -10.46 14.96
CA HIS A 657 46.77 -11.64 14.72
C HIS A 657 46.81 -12.72 15.83
N MET A 658 46.35 -12.40 17.05
CA MET A 658 46.37 -13.30 18.21
C MET A 658 45.36 -14.46 18.13
N GLU A 659 44.12 -14.17 17.75
CA GLU A 659 42.95 -15.03 18.00
C GLU A 659 42.23 -15.44 16.71
N VAL A 660 41.39 -16.48 16.80
CA VAL A 660 40.53 -16.93 15.68
C VAL A 660 39.44 -15.90 15.39
N GLU A 661 39.23 -15.55 14.11
CA GLU A 661 38.20 -14.59 13.70
C GLU A 661 36.79 -15.22 13.70
N THR A 662 36.24 -15.44 14.89
CA THR A 662 34.82 -15.69 15.13
C THR A 662 34.02 -14.37 15.01
N ARG A 663 32.68 -14.42 15.06
CA ARG A 663 31.88 -13.18 15.10
C ARG A 663 31.97 -12.51 16.48
N GLU A 664 32.07 -13.32 17.53
CA GLU A 664 32.33 -12.97 18.92
C GLU A 664 33.63 -12.15 18.97
N HIS A 665 34.73 -12.73 18.50
CA HIS A 665 36.01 -12.03 18.44
C HIS A 665 35.94 -10.76 17.59
N LEU A 666 35.41 -10.83 16.36
CA LEU A 666 35.40 -9.68 15.47
C LEU A 666 34.64 -8.46 16.02
N PHE A 667 33.50 -8.67 16.68
CA PHE A 667 32.58 -7.60 17.10
C PHE A 667 32.59 -7.29 18.60
N ARG A 668 33.14 -8.16 19.44
CA ARG A 668 33.19 -7.97 20.91
C ARG A 668 34.62 -8.07 21.44
N ASP A 669 35.34 -9.15 21.14
CA ASP A 669 36.53 -9.51 21.93
C ASP A 669 37.87 -8.97 21.37
N CYS A 670 37.92 -8.61 20.08
CA CYS A 670 39.12 -8.10 19.42
C CYS A 670 39.61 -6.78 20.05
N PRO A 671 40.91 -6.62 20.40
CA PRO A 671 41.44 -5.41 21.03
C PRO A 671 41.09 -4.10 20.30
N ILE A 672 41.20 -4.06 18.96
CA ILE A 672 40.86 -2.87 18.16
C ILE A 672 39.34 -2.60 18.18
N THR A 673 38.51 -3.63 18.37
CA THR A 673 37.07 -3.46 18.57
C THR A 673 36.75 -2.95 19.97
N LYS A 674 37.42 -3.43 21.02
CA LYS A 674 37.31 -2.91 22.40
C LYS A 674 37.68 -1.42 22.46
N GLU A 675 38.80 -1.03 21.86
CA GLU A 675 39.21 0.38 21.70
C GLU A 675 38.14 1.23 20.99
N THR A 676 37.46 0.65 19.98
CA THR A 676 36.34 1.34 19.28
C THR A 676 35.15 1.58 20.21
N TRP A 677 34.82 0.62 21.09
CA TRP A 677 33.70 0.73 22.03
C TRP A 677 33.96 1.77 23.12
N GLU A 678 35.16 1.74 23.71
CA GLU A 678 35.62 2.72 24.70
C GLU A 678 35.52 4.16 24.16
N LYS A 679 36.04 4.40 22.95
CA LYS A 679 36.05 5.74 22.33
C LYS A 679 34.66 6.24 21.90
N LEU A 680 33.64 5.38 21.86
CA LEU A 680 32.25 5.76 21.51
C LEU A 680 31.35 6.06 22.73
N ASP A 681 31.87 5.90 23.96
CA ASP A 681 31.07 5.85 25.19
C ASP A 681 30.01 4.72 25.16
N ILE A 682 30.42 3.58 24.59
CA ILE A 682 29.65 2.33 24.60
C ILE A 682 30.24 1.42 25.66
N VAL A 683 30.03 1.79 26.91
CA VAL A 683 30.23 0.91 28.06
C VAL A 683 28.93 0.13 28.28
N GLY A 684 28.94 -1.17 27.98
CA GLY A 684 27.79 -2.05 28.20
C GLY A 684 27.97 -3.45 27.63
N PRO A 685 27.48 -4.45 28.37
CA PRO A 685 28.29 -4.99 29.46
C PRO A 685 29.57 -5.65 28.91
N VAL A 686 30.70 -5.46 29.60
CA VAL A 686 31.74 -6.50 29.64
C VAL A 686 31.25 -7.54 30.65
N SER A 687 30.13 -8.17 30.33
CA SER A 687 29.59 -9.29 31.10
C SER A 687 30.55 -10.46 30.95
N GLU A 688 30.66 -11.22 32.04
CA GLU A 688 31.20 -12.57 32.14
C GLU A 688 31.43 -13.28 30.79
N GLU A 689 32.60 -13.89 30.63
CA GLU A 689 33.06 -14.57 29.41
C GLU A 689 32.11 -15.71 28.93
N SER A 690 31.12 -16.05 29.76
CA SER A 690 30.01 -16.99 29.54
C SER A 690 28.89 -16.51 28.60
N MET A 691 28.63 -15.20 28.43
CA MET A 691 27.44 -14.74 27.69
C MET A 691 27.56 -14.93 26.17
N GLY A 692 26.50 -15.46 25.53
CA GLY A 692 26.47 -15.69 24.08
C GLY A 692 26.31 -14.41 23.24
N TYR A 693 26.85 -14.40 22.02
CA TYR A 693 26.81 -13.23 21.13
C TYR A 693 25.40 -12.68 20.87
N ASN A 694 24.42 -13.57 20.69
CA ASN A 694 23.04 -13.16 20.39
C ASN A 694 22.36 -12.53 21.62
N GLU A 695 22.68 -13.01 22.82
CA GLU A 695 22.19 -12.47 24.09
C GLU A 695 22.78 -11.10 24.35
N TRP A 696 24.10 -10.95 24.20
CA TRP A 696 24.81 -9.66 24.27
C TRP A 696 24.24 -8.62 23.30
N LEU A 697 23.99 -9.01 22.04
CA LEU A 697 23.42 -8.11 21.03
C LEU A 697 21.94 -7.76 21.32
N GLY A 698 21.19 -8.70 21.89
CA GLY A 698 19.80 -8.53 22.32
C GLY A 698 19.68 -7.56 23.49
N ASP A 699 20.36 -7.89 24.59
CA ASP A 699 20.43 -7.10 25.82
C ASP A 699 20.80 -5.64 25.53
N PHE A 700 21.89 -5.42 24.77
CA PHE A 700 22.35 -4.07 24.48
C PHE A 700 21.27 -3.23 23.78
N LEU A 701 20.60 -3.77 22.75
CA LEU A 701 19.56 -3.03 22.03
C LEU A 701 18.26 -2.88 22.83
N GLU A 702 17.96 -3.76 23.78
CA GLU A 702 16.75 -3.67 24.58
C GLU A 702 16.89 -2.69 25.76
N ASN A 703 18.04 -2.70 26.44
CA ASN A 703 18.26 -1.98 27.70
C ASN A 703 18.92 -0.60 27.55
N ASN A 704 19.49 -0.23 26.39
CA ASN A 704 20.14 1.08 26.18
C ASN A 704 19.26 2.12 25.47
N SER A 705 19.57 3.40 25.66
CA SER A 705 18.85 4.52 24.99
C SER A 705 18.98 4.48 23.46
N VAL A 706 18.01 5.07 22.74
CA VAL A 706 17.96 5.06 21.26
C VAL A 706 19.26 5.61 20.63
N ASN A 707 19.88 6.61 21.25
CA ASN A 707 21.14 7.19 20.76
C ASN A 707 22.32 6.24 20.97
N LYS A 708 22.38 5.50 22.09
CA LYS A 708 23.37 4.42 22.29
C LYS A 708 23.14 3.27 21.29
N CYS A 709 21.89 2.88 21.03
CA CYS A 709 21.54 1.92 19.98
C CYS A 709 21.99 2.37 18.58
N LYS A 710 21.80 3.65 18.22
CA LYS A 710 22.27 4.25 16.96
C LYS A 710 23.79 4.11 16.82
N LYS A 711 24.55 4.56 17.82
CA LYS A 711 26.03 4.44 17.86
C LYS A 711 26.48 2.98 17.73
N PHE A 712 25.89 2.07 18.51
CA PHE A 712 26.25 0.66 18.55
C PHE A 712 26.05 -0.06 17.20
N ALA A 713 24.87 0.05 16.59
CA ALA A 713 24.61 -0.55 15.30
C ALA A 713 25.51 0.04 14.19
N CYS A 714 25.75 1.35 14.23
CA CYS A 714 26.66 2.03 13.29
C CYS A 714 28.12 1.57 13.45
N ALA A 715 28.58 1.33 14.68
CA ALA A 715 29.91 0.83 14.97
C ALA A 715 30.12 -0.63 14.54
N LEU A 716 29.12 -1.52 14.69
CA LEU A 716 29.17 -2.86 14.11
C LEU A 716 29.36 -2.79 12.58
N TRP A 717 28.66 -1.87 11.91
CA TRP A 717 28.86 -1.62 10.48
C TRP A 717 30.23 -1.01 10.15
N GLY A 718 30.74 -0.09 10.98
CA GLY A 718 32.08 0.49 10.85
C GLY A 718 33.19 -0.56 10.97
N VAL A 719 33.19 -1.33 12.07
CA VAL A 719 34.11 -2.46 12.32
C VAL A 719 34.10 -3.45 11.14
N TRP A 720 32.92 -3.85 10.66
CA TRP A 720 32.79 -4.72 9.49
C TRP A 720 33.37 -4.09 8.23
N SER A 721 33.11 -2.80 7.98
CA SER A 721 33.56 -2.08 6.79
C SER A 721 35.08 -1.93 6.77
N PHE A 722 35.70 -1.45 7.84
CA PHE A 722 37.15 -1.29 7.91
C PHE A 722 37.91 -2.62 7.94
N ARG A 723 37.38 -3.67 8.55
CA ARG A 723 37.95 -5.03 8.43
C ARG A 723 38.01 -5.49 6.97
N ASN A 724 37.00 -5.18 6.15
CA ASN A 724 37.02 -5.53 4.73
C ASN A 724 37.95 -4.65 3.91
N LYS A 725 38.07 -3.36 4.23
CA LYS A 725 39.07 -2.45 3.64
C LYS A 725 40.50 -2.90 3.95
N LEU A 726 40.77 -3.37 5.16
CA LEU A 726 42.06 -3.98 5.51
C LEU A 726 42.36 -5.21 4.62
N ILE A 727 41.39 -6.08 4.38
CA ILE A 727 41.61 -7.33 3.62
C ILE A 727 41.66 -7.13 2.11
N HIS A 728 41.00 -6.09 1.57
CA HIS A 728 40.87 -5.87 0.13
C HIS A 728 41.63 -4.65 -0.41
N GLU A 729 41.93 -3.67 0.45
CA GLU A 729 42.64 -2.43 0.10
C GLU A 729 43.89 -2.19 0.95
N ASN A 730 44.23 -3.11 1.88
CA ASN A 730 45.30 -2.96 2.88
C ASN A 730 45.20 -1.68 3.74
N GLU A 731 43.99 -1.12 3.90
CA GLU A 731 43.76 0.06 4.74
C GLU A 731 43.65 -0.33 6.23
N ILE A 732 44.70 -0.05 7.00
CA ILE A 732 44.72 -0.23 8.46
C ILE A 732 44.06 1.00 9.13
N LYS A 733 43.21 0.75 10.14
CA LYS A 733 42.62 1.78 11.02
C LYS A 733 42.63 1.31 12.47
N THR A 734 42.96 2.22 13.39
CA THR A 734 42.84 2.00 14.85
C THR A 734 41.38 2.10 15.30
N GLY A 735 41.05 1.63 16.50
CA GLY A 735 39.70 1.70 17.04
C GLY A 735 39.23 3.14 17.21
N SER A 736 40.13 4.04 17.64
CA SER A 736 39.90 5.48 17.73
C SER A 736 39.47 6.09 16.38
N GLN A 737 40.12 5.73 15.28
CA GLN A 737 39.75 6.20 13.94
C GLN A 737 38.40 5.65 13.47
N ILE A 738 38.04 4.42 13.87
CA ILE A 738 36.72 3.83 13.58
C ILE A 738 35.63 4.55 14.40
N ALA A 739 35.89 4.88 15.65
CA ALA A 739 34.97 5.60 16.54
C ALA A 739 34.71 7.05 16.07
N GLU A 740 35.76 7.76 15.65
CA GLU A 740 35.65 9.09 15.04
C GLU A 740 34.79 9.05 13.77
N PHE A 741 35.07 8.11 12.87
CA PHE A 741 34.28 7.89 11.66
C PHE A 741 32.78 7.65 11.98
N VAL A 742 32.47 6.78 12.93
CA VAL A 742 31.07 6.48 13.34
C VAL A 742 30.37 7.73 13.87
N SER A 743 31.06 8.53 14.67
CA SER A 743 30.52 9.76 15.25
C SER A 743 30.24 10.82 14.18
N ASN A 744 31.16 11.00 13.23
CA ASN A 744 30.98 11.90 12.09
C ASN A 744 29.81 11.46 11.19
N TYR A 745 29.72 10.16 10.88
CA TYR A 745 28.65 9.63 10.03
C TYR A 745 27.25 9.79 10.63
N LEU A 746 27.12 9.66 11.96
CA LEU A 746 25.85 9.90 12.65
C LEU A 746 25.47 11.39 12.66
N ARG A 747 26.45 12.28 12.87
CA ARG A 747 26.24 13.73 12.81
C ARG A 747 25.72 14.19 11.45
N GLU A 748 26.26 13.63 10.35
CA GLU A 748 25.75 13.88 8.99
C GLU A 748 24.30 13.39 8.81
N LEU A 749 23.98 12.18 9.30
CA LEU A 749 22.64 11.59 9.20
C LEU A 749 21.55 12.35 9.99
N ASP A 750 21.92 13.01 11.07
CA ASP A 750 20.99 13.83 11.85
C ASP A 750 20.91 15.27 11.29
N GLY A 751 22.01 15.83 10.78
CA GLY A 751 22.03 17.14 10.10
C GLY A 751 21.15 17.20 8.84
N VAL A 752 21.13 16.13 8.03
CA VAL A 752 20.25 16.04 6.84
C VAL A 752 18.76 16.11 7.19
N LYS A 753 18.36 15.73 8.42
CA LYS A 753 16.93 15.72 8.82
C LYS A 753 16.41 17.10 9.23
N GLN A 754 17.25 17.97 9.77
CA GLN A 754 16.87 19.33 10.17
C GLN A 754 16.55 20.23 8.94
N ILE A 755 17.04 19.86 7.76
CA ILE A 755 16.84 20.59 6.50
C ILE A 755 15.48 20.28 5.85
N LEU A 756 14.83 19.17 6.22
CA LEU A 756 13.45 18.90 5.80
C LEU A 756 12.52 19.76 6.65
N PRO A 757 11.74 20.69 6.05
CA PRO A 757 10.79 21.48 6.82
C PRO A 757 9.79 20.55 7.49
N ASP A 758 9.56 20.80 8.78
CA ASP A 758 8.56 20.07 9.55
C ASP A 758 7.22 20.13 8.81
N ARG A 759 6.49 19.01 8.78
CA ARG A 759 5.28 18.92 7.94
C ARG A 759 4.25 19.93 8.43
N CYS A 760 4.10 21.00 7.65
CA CYS A 760 3.24 22.15 7.85
C CYS A 760 2.08 21.89 8.83
N ALA A 761 2.22 22.39 10.07
CA ALA A 761 1.26 22.19 11.15
C ALA A 761 0.04 23.11 10.98
N TYR A 762 -0.76 22.89 9.92
CA TYR A 762 -2.04 23.56 9.73
C TYR A 762 -3.21 22.67 10.18
N THR A 763 -4.05 23.27 11.04
CA THR A 763 -5.41 22.84 11.41
C THR A 763 -5.60 21.42 11.99
N ASN A 764 -4.73 21.00 12.91
CA ASN A 764 -5.14 20.05 13.97
C ASN A 764 -5.72 20.85 15.15
N ARG A 765 -6.84 21.55 14.94
CA ARG A 765 -7.54 22.34 15.97
C ARG A 765 -9.02 22.01 15.96
N TRP A 766 -9.65 22.08 17.12
CA TRP A 766 -11.10 21.98 17.25
C TRP A 766 -11.72 23.36 17.07
N GLU A 767 -12.73 23.46 16.21
CA GLU A 767 -13.59 24.64 16.04
C GLU A 767 -14.96 24.39 16.70
N ALA A 768 -15.72 25.44 16.98
CA ALA A 768 -17.12 25.30 17.41
C ALA A 768 -18.05 25.00 16.21
N PRO A 769 -19.22 24.35 16.42
CA PRO A 769 -20.21 24.12 15.36
C PRO A 769 -20.78 25.43 14.81
N ALA A 770 -21.13 25.44 13.53
CA ALA A 770 -21.71 26.60 12.85
C ALA A 770 -23.25 26.54 12.87
N GLY A 771 -23.90 27.59 13.36
CA GLY A 771 -25.35 27.64 13.53
C GLY A 771 -25.84 26.77 14.71
N MET A 772 -27.13 26.42 14.71
CA MET A 772 -27.80 25.73 15.82
C MET A 772 -27.44 24.24 16.00
N PHE A 773 -26.28 23.80 15.52
CA PHE A 773 -25.82 22.41 15.67
C PHE A 773 -25.20 22.17 17.05
N TRP A 774 -25.51 21.02 17.64
CA TRP A 774 -24.80 20.50 18.81
C TRP A 774 -23.66 19.59 18.38
N ARG A 775 -22.47 19.82 18.93
CA ARG A 775 -21.27 19.03 18.62
C ARG A 775 -20.97 18.07 19.76
N ILE A 776 -20.99 16.77 19.45
CA ILE A 776 -20.77 15.66 20.39
C ILE A 776 -19.40 15.06 20.08
N ASN A 777 -18.43 15.29 20.97
CA ASN A 777 -17.11 14.68 20.87
C ASN A 777 -17.05 13.41 21.72
N PHE A 778 -16.47 12.34 21.16
CA PHE A 778 -16.23 11.08 21.85
C PHE A 778 -14.76 10.63 21.72
N ASP A 779 -14.28 9.89 22.72
CA ASP A 779 -13.06 9.09 22.68
C ASP A 779 -13.21 7.88 23.64
N ALA A 780 -12.34 6.87 23.51
CA ALA A 780 -12.29 5.71 24.38
C ALA A 780 -10.89 5.40 24.91
N ALA A 781 -10.74 5.45 26.24
CA ALA A 781 -9.54 4.96 26.91
C ALA A 781 -9.67 3.44 27.11
N PHE A 782 -8.64 2.66 26.75
CA PHE A 782 -8.68 1.20 26.78
C PHE A 782 -7.48 0.57 27.51
N ASN A 783 -7.74 -0.37 28.43
CA ASN A 783 -6.71 -1.16 29.10
C ASN A 783 -6.73 -2.63 28.62
N ARG A 784 -5.73 -2.97 27.79
CA ARG A 784 -5.56 -4.30 27.19
C ARG A 784 -5.24 -5.43 28.17
N GLN A 785 -4.73 -5.14 29.38
CA GLN A 785 -4.37 -6.21 30.33
C GLN A 785 -5.60 -6.81 31.03
N ILE A 786 -6.68 -6.02 31.16
CA ILE A 786 -7.87 -6.34 31.95
C ILE A 786 -9.17 -6.27 31.12
N ASN A 787 -9.07 -5.98 29.82
CA ASN A 787 -10.22 -5.87 28.89
C ASN A 787 -11.31 -4.89 29.36
N GLU A 788 -10.89 -3.77 29.96
CA GLU A 788 -11.77 -2.69 30.40
C GLU A 788 -11.56 -1.44 29.52
N SER A 789 -12.63 -0.69 29.28
CA SER A 789 -12.56 0.62 28.65
C SER A 789 -13.36 1.68 29.41
N CYS A 790 -13.08 2.95 29.15
CA CYS A 790 -13.96 4.05 29.52
C CYS A 790 -14.18 4.96 28.32
N SER A 791 -15.44 5.18 27.97
CA SER A 791 -15.85 6.19 27.00
C SER A 791 -15.86 7.56 27.66
N GLY A 792 -15.35 8.57 26.97
CA GLY A 792 -15.42 9.97 27.38
C GLY A 792 -16.21 10.79 26.37
N LEU A 793 -17.30 11.38 26.81
CA LEU A 793 -18.26 12.11 25.97
C LEU A 793 -18.38 13.57 26.44
N VAL A 794 -18.43 14.51 25.50
CA VAL A 794 -18.73 15.92 25.80
C VAL A 794 -19.59 16.55 24.70
N ILE A 795 -20.63 17.29 25.11
CA ILE A 795 -21.56 17.97 24.19
C ILE A 795 -21.37 19.48 24.32
N ARG A 796 -21.17 20.15 23.18
CA ARG A 796 -20.83 21.58 23.08
C ARG A 796 -21.73 22.30 22.06
N ASN A 797 -22.00 23.58 22.30
CA ASN A 797 -22.73 24.44 21.35
C ASN A 797 -21.82 25.35 20.51
N GLU A 798 -22.44 26.17 19.66
CA GLU A 798 -21.85 27.22 18.79
C GLU A 798 -20.88 28.20 19.51
N LYS A 799 -20.97 28.34 20.83
CA LYS A 799 -20.11 29.21 21.67
C LYS A 799 -19.05 28.43 22.45
N ALA A 800 -18.80 27.19 22.03
CA ALA A 800 -17.96 26.20 22.74
C ALA A 800 -18.40 25.93 24.20
N LYS A 801 -19.63 26.30 24.59
CA LYS A 801 -20.16 26.06 25.95
C LYS A 801 -20.58 24.60 26.06
N VAL A 802 -20.10 23.92 27.12
CA VAL A 802 -20.47 22.55 27.45
C VAL A 802 -21.91 22.49 27.97
N LEU A 803 -22.72 21.61 27.38
CA LEU A 803 -24.04 21.24 27.89
C LEU A 803 -23.91 20.16 28.96
N CYS A 804 -23.15 19.10 28.66
CA CYS A 804 -22.81 18.05 29.60
C CYS A 804 -21.52 17.33 29.21
N SER A 805 -20.91 16.64 30.17
CA SER A 805 -19.94 15.57 29.94
C SER A 805 -20.35 14.29 30.64
N LYS A 806 -19.94 13.13 30.09
CA LYS A 806 -20.29 11.80 30.61
C LYS A 806 -19.09 10.86 30.50
N THR A 807 -18.76 10.15 31.58
CA THR A 807 -17.88 8.97 31.55
C THR A 807 -18.72 7.71 31.64
N ILE A 808 -18.40 6.71 30.82
CA ILE A 808 -19.07 5.40 30.87
C ILE A 808 -17.99 4.32 30.87
N PHE A 809 -17.90 3.60 31.98
CA PHE A 809 -16.98 2.49 32.20
C PHE A 809 -17.60 1.19 31.67
N ASN A 810 -16.85 0.47 30.82
CA ASN A 810 -17.29 -0.74 30.14
C ASN A 810 -16.34 -1.90 30.48
N LYS A 811 -16.89 -3.05 30.84
CA LYS A 811 -16.15 -4.31 31.04
C LYS A 811 -16.20 -5.17 29.77
N ASN A 812 -15.36 -6.20 29.72
CA ASN A 812 -15.33 -7.22 28.66
C ASN A 812 -15.12 -6.67 27.23
N ILE A 813 -14.33 -5.60 27.07
CA ILE A 813 -13.98 -5.04 25.76
C ILE A 813 -12.64 -5.64 25.30
N LEU A 814 -12.60 -6.33 24.17
CA LEU A 814 -11.37 -7.01 23.71
C LEU A 814 -10.34 -6.10 23.04
N THR A 815 -10.77 -4.99 22.44
CA THR A 815 -9.90 -4.15 21.59
C THR A 815 -10.20 -2.66 21.77
N ALA A 816 -9.19 -1.81 21.55
CA ALA A 816 -9.37 -0.37 21.47
C ALA A 816 -10.36 0.02 20.35
N PHE A 817 -10.35 -0.71 19.23
CA PHE A 817 -11.25 -0.51 18.09
C PHE A 817 -12.72 -0.73 18.49
N ALA A 818 -13.02 -1.75 19.31
CA ALA A 818 -14.34 -1.95 19.89
C ALA A 818 -14.70 -0.87 20.94
N ALA A 819 -13.73 -0.40 21.71
CA ALA A 819 -13.94 0.68 22.67
C ALA A 819 -14.34 2.01 21.98
N GLU A 820 -13.64 2.39 20.91
CA GLU A 820 -13.91 3.58 20.09
C GLU A 820 -15.32 3.55 19.48
N ALA A 821 -15.71 2.41 18.91
CA ALA A 821 -17.04 2.23 18.32
C ALA A 821 -18.16 2.26 19.38
N LEU A 822 -17.92 1.68 20.57
CA LEU A 822 -18.85 1.74 21.69
C LEU A 822 -18.99 3.17 22.24
N ALA A 823 -17.90 3.94 22.31
CA ALA A 823 -17.95 5.35 22.69
C ALA A 823 -18.75 6.18 21.67
N CYS A 824 -18.57 5.94 20.37
CA CYS A 824 -19.37 6.57 19.31
C CYS A 824 -20.86 6.23 19.45
N PHE A 825 -21.20 4.96 19.66
CA PHE A 825 -22.56 4.50 19.89
C PHE A 825 -23.20 5.18 21.13
N GLN A 826 -22.46 5.26 22.23
CA GLN A 826 -22.91 5.94 23.45
C GLN A 826 -23.02 7.47 23.29
N ALA A 827 -22.26 8.08 22.39
CA ALA A 827 -22.40 9.49 22.01
C ALA A 827 -23.73 9.76 21.30
N ILE A 828 -24.11 8.87 20.37
CA ILE A 828 -25.38 8.92 19.64
C ILE A 828 -26.56 8.70 20.59
N ASP A 829 -26.46 7.71 21.49
CA ASP A 829 -27.45 7.40 22.52
C ASP A 829 -27.69 8.58 23.48
N LEU A 830 -26.60 9.25 23.91
CA LEU A 830 -26.67 10.41 24.80
C LEU A 830 -27.35 11.62 24.14
N GLY A 831 -27.11 11.89 22.86
CA GLY A 831 -27.77 13.00 22.17
C GLY A 831 -29.28 12.77 21.96
N LEU A 832 -29.70 11.51 21.79
CA LEU A 832 -31.13 11.14 21.72
C LEU A 832 -31.80 11.25 23.09
N GLN A 833 -31.14 10.82 24.17
CA GLN A 833 -31.60 11.02 25.55
C GLN A 833 -31.79 12.49 25.95
N LEU A 834 -31.13 13.41 25.23
CA LEU A 834 -31.22 14.86 25.43
C LEU A 834 -32.10 15.56 24.38
N GLU A 835 -32.84 14.79 23.57
CA GLU A 835 -33.77 15.28 22.52
C GLU A 835 -33.12 16.26 21.51
N LEU A 836 -31.81 16.15 21.28
CA LEU A 836 -31.09 17.00 20.35
C LEU A 836 -31.54 16.69 18.91
N ARG A 837 -31.83 17.73 18.11
CA ARG A 837 -32.39 17.56 16.74
C ARG A 837 -31.34 17.57 15.64
N ASP A 838 -30.44 18.54 15.69
CA ASP A 838 -29.42 18.82 14.68
C ASP A 838 -28.03 18.65 15.33
N VAL A 839 -27.32 17.56 15.01
CA VAL A 839 -26.07 17.14 15.68
C VAL A 839 -24.91 16.86 14.73
N GLU A 840 -23.70 17.14 15.22
CA GLU A 840 -22.42 16.77 14.62
C GLU A 840 -21.65 15.87 15.59
N ILE A 841 -21.21 14.69 15.13
CA ILE A 841 -20.59 13.66 15.97
C ILE A 841 -19.15 13.47 15.53
N GLU A 842 -18.21 13.73 16.45
CA GLU A 842 -16.78 13.88 16.20
C GLU A 842 -15.92 12.93 17.03
N GLY A 843 -14.92 12.32 16.40
CA GLY A 843 -13.87 11.54 17.06
C GLY A 843 -12.64 11.33 16.16
N ASP A 844 -11.53 10.87 16.74
CA ASP A 844 -10.27 10.55 16.02
C ASP A 844 -10.21 9.13 15.43
N ALA A 845 -11.29 8.38 15.64
CA ALA A 845 -11.63 7.09 15.05
C ALA A 845 -11.92 7.16 13.52
N ARG A 846 -10.90 7.43 12.69
CA ARG A 846 -11.08 7.67 11.23
C ARG A 846 -11.73 6.50 10.48
N THR A 847 -11.56 5.26 10.96
CA THR A 847 -12.06 4.06 10.27
C THR A 847 -13.56 3.91 10.52
N GLU A 848 -13.98 4.26 11.72
CA GLU A 848 -15.31 4.20 12.31
C GLU A 848 -16.19 5.29 11.69
N ILE A 849 -15.71 6.54 11.66
CA ILE A 849 -16.39 7.65 10.97
C ILE A 849 -16.63 7.33 9.49
N LYS A 850 -15.64 6.75 8.80
CA LYS A 850 -15.82 6.32 7.39
C LYS A 850 -16.86 5.22 7.21
N LYS A 851 -16.98 4.29 8.17
CA LYS A 851 -17.96 3.21 8.13
C LYS A 851 -19.38 3.73 8.39
N LEU A 852 -19.54 4.68 9.31
CA LEU A 852 -20.80 5.37 9.59
C LEU A 852 -21.27 6.18 8.38
N GLN A 853 -20.36 6.90 7.70
CA GLN A 853 -20.62 7.60 6.44
C GLN A 853 -20.85 6.67 5.23
N GLY A 854 -20.40 5.42 5.29
CA GLY A 854 -20.45 4.47 4.18
C GLY A 854 -21.82 3.84 3.96
N LYS A 855 -22.18 3.57 2.70
CA LYS A 855 -23.41 2.80 2.36
C LYS A 855 -23.23 1.27 2.51
N GLU A 856 -22.00 0.78 2.53
CA GLU A 856 -21.72 -0.65 2.66
C GLU A 856 -21.99 -1.16 4.09
N GLU A 857 -22.39 -2.43 4.17
CA GLU A 857 -22.58 -3.15 5.44
C GLU A 857 -21.22 -3.40 6.10
N ASP A 858 -21.05 -2.97 7.35
CA ASP A 858 -19.81 -3.26 8.08
C ASP A 858 -19.80 -4.71 8.55
N ARG A 859 -18.67 -5.39 8.37
CA ARG A 859 -18.50 -6.81 8.72
C ARG A 859 -17.33 -7.06 9.68
N SER A 860 -16.92 -6.00 10.37
CA SER A 860 -15.81 -6.04 11.32
C SER A 860 -16.23 -6.50 12.71
N GLU A 861 -15.28 -6.52 13.65
CA GLU A 861 -15.60 -6.76 15.07
C GLU A 861 -16.55 -5.74 15.70
N ILE A 862 -16.71 -4.56 15.08
CA ILE A 862 -17.63 -3.49 15.52
C ILE A 862 -18.92 -3.40 14.70
N ALA A 863 -19.20 -4.38 13.83
CA ALA A 863 -20.34 -4.36 12.91
C ALA A 863 -21.69 -4.06 13.61
N ALA A 864 -21.92 -4.68 14.77
CA ALA A 864 -23.11 -4.44 15.58
C ALA A 864 -23.26 -2.97 16.00
N TYR A 865 -22.20 -2.38 16.58
CA TYR A 865 -22.19 -0.97 16.97
C TYR A 865 -22.39 -0.03 15.77
N ILE A 866 -21.76 -0.31 14.63
CA ILE A 866 -21.90 0.50 13.41
C ILE A 866 -23.32 0.43 12.84
N LYS A 867 -23.96 -0.75 12.85
CA LYS A 867 -25.34 -0.91 12.38
C LYS A 867 -26.30 -0.13 13.27
N ASP A 868 -26.29 -0.41 14.58
CA ASP A 868 -27.19 0.24 15.53
C ASP A 868 -26.97 1.77 15.54
N SER A 869 -25.71 2.22 15.43
CA SER A 869 -25.36 3.64 15.32
C SER A 869 -25.96 4.32 14.08
N LYS A 870 -25.95 3.65 12.91
CA LYS A 870 -26.57 4.20 11.70
C LYS A 870 -28.08 4.32 11.85
N GLU A 871 -28.73 3.32 12.45
CA GLU A 871 -30.18 3.30 12.64
C GLU A 871 -30.63 4.32 13.70
N MET A 872 -29.87 4.49 14.77
CA MET A 872 -30.08 5.56 15.76
C MET A 872 -29.82 6.96 15.17
N ALA A 873 -28.84 7.10 14.27
CA ALA A 873 -28.58 8.37 13.58
C ALA A 873 -29.76 8.84 12.70
N LEU A 874 -30.62 7.94 12.23
CA LEU A 874 -31.84 8.28 11.48
C LEU A 874 -32.96 8.91 12.33
N GLN A 875 -32.86 8.84 13.66
CA GLN A 875 -33.84 9.45 14.58
C GLN A 875 -33.61 10.96 14.76
N TYR A 876 -32.41 11.45 14.42
CA TYR A 876 -32.11 12.87 14.37
C TYR A 876 -32.71 13.53 13.12
N ARG A 877 -33.04 14.82 13.23
CA ARG A 877 -33.43 15.63 12.06
C ARG A 877 -32.24 15.80 11.11
N ARG A 878 -31.04 16.03 11.66
CA ARG A 878 -29.77 16.06 10.94
C ARG A 878 -28.67 15.48 11.84
N CYS A 879 -27.95 14.49 11.33
CA CYS A 879 -26.77 13.93 11.98
C CYS A 879 -25.61 13.91 10.98
N VAL A 880 -24.46 14.47 11.35
CA VAL A 880 -23.24 14.48 10.52
C VAL A 880 -22.09 13.88 11.31
N PHE A 881 -21.43 12.86 10.74
CA PHE A 881 -20.22 12.27 11.31
C PHE A 881 -18.98 12.97 10.76
N LEU A 882 -18.07 13.41 11.64
CA LEU A 882 -16.87 14.17 11.30
C LEU A 882 -15.61 13.52 11.91
N PHE A 883 -14.52 13.49 11.15
CA PHE A 883 -13.24 12.99 11.64
C PHE A 883 -12.39 14.15 12.16
N LEU A 884 -11.89 14.01 13.38
CA LEU A 884 -11.05 14.98 14.06
C LEU A 884 -9.64 14.42 14.25
N HIS A 885 -8.60 15.26 14.23
CA HIS A 885 -7.25 14.81 14.60
C HIS A 885 -7.13 14.68 16.13
N ARG A 886 -6.36 13.69 16.61
CA ARG A 886 -6.24 13.38 18.04
C ARG A 886 -5.78 14.58 18.89
N GLU A 887 -4.91 15.43 18.37
CA GLU A 887 -4.47 16.66 19.06
C GLU A 887 -5.59 17.69 19.25
N ALA A 888 -6.68 17.59 18.48
CA ALA A 888 -7.88 18.40 18.61
C ALA A 888 -8.99 17.71 19.43
N ASN A 889 -8.94 16.38 19.65
CA ASN A 889 -9.92 15.65 20.47
C ASN A 889 -9.53 15.58 21.97
N GLU A 890 -8.65 16.47 22.44
CA GLU A 890 -7.99 16.39 23.75
C GLU A 890 -8.98 16.36 24.94
N VAL A 891 -10.10 17.08 24.82
CA VAL A 891 -11.14 17.16 25.87
C VAL A 891 -11.79 15.79 26.09
N ALA A 892 -12.27 15.13 25.03
CA ALA A 892 -12.86 13.80 25.14
C ALA A 892 -11.81 12.77 25.62
N HIS A 893 -10.57 12.89 25.12
CA HIS A 893 -9.47 12.01 25.51
C HIS A 893 -9.13 12.06 27.00
N LYS A 894 -9.11 13.26 27.58
CA LYS A 894 -8.88 13.44 29.02
C LYS A 894 -10.06 12.92 29.86
N ILE A 895 -11.31 13.15 29.42
CA ILE A 895 -12.51 12.62 30.09
C ILE A 895 -12.46 11.08 30.14
N ALA A 896 -12.20 10.44 29.00
CA ALA A 896 -12.07 8.98 28.90
C ALA A 896 -10.93 8.45 29.80
N SER A 897 -9.77 9.10 29.76
CA SER A 897 -8.59 8.71 30.53
C SER A 897 -8.75 8.88 32.04
N GLU A 898 -9.45 9.92 32.50
CA GLU A 898 -9.78 10.09 33.92
C GLU A 898 -10.83 9.08 34.40
N GLY A 899 -11.88 8.83 33.60
CA GLY A 899 -12.89 7.84 33.91
C GLY A 899 -12.32 6.43 34.06
N LEU A 900 -11.38 6.04 33.18
CA LEU A 900 -10.70 4.74 33.28
C LEU A 900 -9.82 4.62 34.54
N LYS A 901 -9.20 5.72 34.99
CA LYS A 901 -8.40 5.74 36.23
C LYS A 901 -9.27 5.61 37.49
N LYS A 902 -10.43 6.26 37.50
CA LYS A 902 -11.37 6.23 38.64
C LYS A 902 -12.26 4.97 38.65
N LYS A 903 -12.46 4.34 37.49
CA LYS A 903 -13.45 3.26 37.26
C LYS A 903 -14.89 3.65 37.59
N GLU A 904 -15.22 4.93 37.38
CA GLU A 904 -16.51 5.52 37.75
C GLU A 904 -17.31 6.04 36.54
N ASN A 905 -18.60 5.77 36.56
CA ASN A 905 -19.58 6.42 35.69
C ASN A 905 -19.92 7.80 36.26
N THR A 906 -19.72 8.85 35.48
CA THR A 906 -20.02 10.22 35.90
C THR A 906 -20.88 10.90 34.84
N TYR A 907 -21.82 11.75 35.29
CA TYR A 907 -22.60 12.62 34.43
C TYR A 907 -22.57 14.03 35.04
N LEU A 908 -22.07 14.99 34.26
CA LEU A 908 -21.81 16.34 34.72
C LEU A 908 -22.52 17.34 33.81
N LEU A 909 -23.57 17.98 34.31
CA LEU A 909 -24.29 19.04 33.61
C LEU A 909 -23.52 20.36 33.68
N ASN A 910 -23.44 21.08 32.56
CA ASN A 910 -22.78 22.37 32.37
C ASN A 910 -21.27 22.44 32.74
N ARG A 911 -20.61 21.31 33.00
CA ARG A 911 -19.19 21.23 33.41
C ARG A 911 -18.47 19.98 32.91
N VAL A 912 -17.15 20.00 33.01
CA VAL A 912 -16.24 18.86 32.75
C VAL A 912 -15.55 18.42 34.06
N PRO A 913 -14.89 17.25 34.12
CA PRO A 913 -14.06 16.88 35.26
C PRO A 913 -12.91 17.88 35.45
N THR A 914 -12.48 18.10 36.70
CA THR A 914 -11.55 19.19 37.06
C THR A 914 -10.19 19.15 36.36
N GLY A 915 -9.65 17.97 36.06
CA GLY A 915 -8.39 17.85 35.29
C GLY A 915 -8.53 18.17 33.79
N VAL A 916 -9.76 18.25 33.28
CA VAL A 916 -10.09 18.52 31.87
C VAL A 916 -10.31 20.02 31.59
N GLU A 917 -10.64 20.82 32.62
CA GLU A 917 -10.97 22.25 32.48
C GLU A 917 -9.89 23.05 31.73
N SER A 918 -8.62 22.70 31.92
CA SER A 918 -7.47 23.30 31.21
C SER A 918 -7.56 23.15 29.68
N ALA A 919 -7.94 21.97 29.18
CA ALA A 919 -8.11 21.71 27.74
C ALA A 919 -9.37 22.40 27.19
N MET A 920 -10.47 22.37 27.96
CA MET A 920 -11.70 23.07 27.60
C MET A 920 -11.49 24.59 27.47
N MET A 921 -10.74 25.20 28.40
CA MET A 921 -10.40 26.63 28.34
C MET A 921 -9.50 26.97 27.15
N ALA A 922 -8.60 26.05 26.74
CA ALA A 922 -7.78 26.23 25.55
C ALA A 922 -8.63 26.26 24.26
N ASP A 923 -9.56 25.32 24.09
CA ASP A 923 -10.50 25.29 22.95
C ASP A 923 -11.38 26.55 22.90
N ARG A 924 -11.90 26.98 24.05
CA ARG A 924 -12.76 28.17 24.12
C ARG A 924 -12.03 29.45 23.72
N ARG A 925 -10.84 29.70 24.28
CA ARG A 925 -10.02 30.90 23.94
C ARG A 925 -9.65 30.95 22.46
N ARG A 926 -9.38 29.78 21.84
CA ARG A 926 -9.12 29.67 20.39
C ARG A 926 -10.34 30.08 19.58
N THR A 927 -11.52 29.55 19.92
CA THR A 927 -12.80 29.90 19.27
C THR A 927 -13.09 31.41 19.34
N GLU A 928 -12.92 32.02 20.52
CA GLU A 928 -13.14 33.46 20.74
C GLU A 928 -12.17 34.30 19.89
N THR A 929 -10.89 33.90 19.82
CA THR A 929 -9.86 34.58 19.01
C THR A 929 -10.16 34.51 17.50
N GLU A 930 -10.60 33.36 17.00
CA GLU A 930 -10.91 33.18 15.57
C GLU A 930 -12.21 33.88 15.16
N GLN A 931 -13.22 33.93 16.04
CA GLN A 931 -14.42 34.76 15.82
C GLN A 931 -14.07 36.25 15.76
N GLU A 932 -13.14 36.71 16.60
CA GLU A 932 -12.70 38.11 16.56
C GLU A 932 -11.84 38.42 15.32
N GLN A 933 -10.98 37.51 14.86
CA GLN A 933 -10.28 37.65 13.58
C GLN A 933 -11.24 37.69 12.40
N ARG A 934 -12.28 36.83 12.37
CA ARG A 934 -13.33 36.86 11.33
C ARG A 934 -14.10 38.19 11.34
N ARG A 935 -14.41 38.75 12.53
CA ARG A 935 -15.04 40.08 12.68
C ARG A 935 -14.16 41.28 12.29
N ARG A 936 -12.84 41.10 12.17
CA ARG A 936 -11.90 42.12 11.67
C ARG A 936 -11.55 41.93 10.19
N SER A 937 -12.09 40.89 9.55
CA SER A 937 -11.85 40.51 8.15
C SER A 937 -13.10 40.65 7.25
N CYS A 938 -14.27 40.82 7.86
CA CYS A 938 -15.46 41.42 7.25
C CYS A 938 -15.53 42.90 7.63
#